data_AF-A0A5N6WXJ4-F1
#
_entry.id   AF-A0A5N6WXJ4-F1
#
_cell.length_a   1.000
_cell.length_b   1.000
_cell.length_c   1.000
_cell.angle_alpha   90.00
_cell.angle_beta   90.00
_cell.angle_gamma   90.00
#
_symmetry.space_group_name_H-M   'P 1'
#
loop_
_entity.id
_entity.type
_entity.pdbx_description
1 polymer ?
#
loop_
_entity_poly.entity_id
_entity_poly.type
_entity_poly.pdbx_seq_one_letter_code
_entity_poly.pdbx_strand_id
1 'polypeptide(L)'
;MANPQTTRVAVVGAGISGVLAAGHLLATGLEVTVFERNAAPGGVWLYDEQTPIEPSYPAMKPSKADPPATNGQETSKFMLEHAPPGPCYYNLQNNVPTPLLEVSLKPWPDGTPDTVRHDVIQRFIQDMSIEAKVHDVTRYGARVKKVVKEGTEWKITWSTPQVGLQSETSEFEQVSRFDVVIVASGHYHAPRVPDIPGLSDTKRKYGSRILHSKQYRRPESFRNKNILMIGGGVSSIDIANDISPFANTIYQSTRNSKFDLVESMLPKNGVRVHEISHFEIQNHSDDALSDDEPLPLTIHFESGQSLHGIHIIMLCTGYHITFPYLEDYHSDETTLQDADENILITDGTQVHNLYQDIFYIPDPTLVFVGLPYYTFTFSIFDFQAIVVAQVLSGTVQLPTKAEMRSEYNAKVERVGLGKVFHSILGTEENYVHDLLTWVNTSRAAQELVAIKGFSSSCFVPVYAVLTIISLITVTVSLVHLLSGTGTTATFPPCKNPAVRREWRSLTSSEKQNFTQAVICLASIPSTWQPNGTIYDDFAILHGGIGSWCHRSASFLPWHRYTLVVFEKALREHCGFTGQVPYWDWTLDWMNLANSSIFNSVDGFGGDGDRTGPEVVGGGRCVIDGPFAGLQPILYNHTYVQHCIARGFRDGDQAGRISGEYYRPESIGGILRKQSSDPLFYVHHAQLDRLWWRWQQENPDVRLREYHGKHMYNSTGNATLDDILMYGGFAEDIPVSRVMDTKGGFLCYTY
;
A
#
# COMPACT_ATOMS: atom_id res chain seq x y z
N MET A 1 8.32 1.99 -53.53
CA MET A 1 7.67 1.12 -52.53
C MET A 1 7.07 2.04 -51.50
N ALA A 2 5.74 2.08 -51.38
CA ALA A 2 5.07 2.91 -50.39
C ALA A 2 5.46 2.39 -48.99
N ASN A 3 5.91 3.27 -48.12
CA ASN A 3 6.17 2.96 -46.71
C ASN A 3 4.86 2.42 -46.12
N PRO A 4 4.81 1.24 -45.45
CA PRO A 4 3.60 0.82 -44.74
C PRO A 4 3.21 1.95 -43.79
N GLN A 5 1.95 2.39 -43.86
CA GLN A 5 1.46 3.54 -43.11
C GLN A 5 1.58 3.24 -41.62
N THR A 6 2.48 3.93 -40.92
CA THR A 6 2.69 3.77 -39.48
C THR A 6 1.40 4.08 -38.72
N THR A 7 0.98 3.21 -37.80
CA THR A 7 -0.21 3.41 -36.98
C THR A 7 -0.04 4.64 -36.08
N ARG A 8 -1.02 5.55 -36.14
CA ARG A 8 -1.07 6.78 -35.33
C ARG A 8 -1.87 6.54 -34.06
N VAL A 9 -1.25 6.79 -32.92
CA VAL A 9 -1.81 6.56 -31.59
C VAL A 9 -1.96 7.88 -30.86
N ALA A 10 -3.17 8.18 -30.39
CA ALA A 10 -3.40 9.26 -29.45
C ALA A 10 -3.39 8.72 -28.02
N VAL A 11 -2.66 9.38 -27.12
CA VAL A 11 -2.72 9.13 -25.67
C VAL A 11 -3.34 10.35 -25.00
N VAL A 12 -4.43 10.15 -24.26
CA VAL A 12 -5.13 11.22 -23.55
C VAL A 12 -4.67 11.23 -22.10
N GLY A 13 -3.86 12.22 -21.71
CA GLY A 13 -3.25 12.40 -20.39
C GLY A 13 -1.75 12.08 -20.37
N ALA A 14 -0.97 12.90 -19.68
CA ALA A 14 0.47 12.70 -19.42
C ALA A 14 0.76 12.57 -17.91
N GLY A 15 -0.15 11.91 -17.18
CA GLY A 15 0.16 11.31 -15.88
C GLY A 15 1.03 10.06 -16.04
N ILE A 16 1.33 9.37 -14.92
CA ILE A 16 2.16 8.16 -14.93
C ILE A 16 1.69 7.14 -15.98
N SER A 17 0.39 6.84 -16.06
CA SER A 17 -0.18 5.88 -17.01
C SER A 17 0.07 6.29 -18.47
N GLY A 18 -0.08 7.57 -18.78
CA GLY A 18 0.11 8.10 -20.13
C GLY A 18 1.57 8.17 -20.54
N VAL A 19 2.46 8.51 -19.59
CA VAL A 19 3.91 8.51 -19.83
C VAL A 19 4.42 7.09 -20.07
N LEU A 20 3.98 6.10 -19.29
CA LEU A 20 4.36 4.70 -19.51
C LEU A 20 3.82 4.19 -20.85
N ALA A 21 2.53 4.42 -21.15
CA ALA A 21 1.92 4.02 -22.42
C ALA A 21 2.66 4.62 -23.62
N ALA A 22 2.86 5.95 -23.64
CA ALA A 22 3.55 6.62 -24.72
C ALA A 22 5.02 6.18 -24.85
N GLY A 23 5.74 6.04 -23.74
CA GLY A 23 7.15 5.63 -23.76
C GLY A 23 7.35 4.24 -24.36
N HIS A 24 6.53 3.26 -23.97
CA HIS A 24 6.59 1.91 -24.54
C HIS A 24 6.19 1.87 -26.02
N LEU A 25 5.22 2.68 -26.45
CA LEU A 25 4.81 2.77 -27.86
C LEU A 25 5.87 3.45 -28.74
N LEU A 26 6.52 4.49 -28.23
CA LEU A 26 7.64 5.12 -28.92
C LEU A 26 8.79 4.13 -29.11
N ALA A 27 9.05 3.27 -28.13
CA ALA A 27 10.07 2.22 -28.22
C ALA A 27 9.77 1.16 -29.30
N THR A 28 8.51 0.99 -29.74
CA THR A 28 8.15 0.11 -30.85
C THR A 28 8.15 0.80 -32.22
N GLY A 29 8.39 2.12 -32.26
CA GLY A 29 8.43 2.90 -33.51
C GLY A 29 7.06 3.37 -34.01
N LEU A 30 6.02 3.30 -33.17
CA LEU A 30 4.69 3.83 -33.49
C LEU A 30 4.66 5.36 -33.46
N GLU A 31 3.75 5.96 -34.25
CA GLU A 31 3.57 7.42 -34.25
C GLU A 31 2.63 7.80 -33.10
N VAL A 32 3.17 8.42 -32.06
CA VAL A 32 2.43 8.76 -30.83
C VAL A 32 2.21 10.27 -30.75
N THR A 33 1.01 10.70 -30.34
CA THR A 33 0.74 12.06 -29.87
C THR A 33 0.06 11.98 -28.51
N VAL A 34 0.61 12.69 -27.52
CA VAL A 34 0.02 12.79 -26.19
C VAL A 34 -0.68 14.13 -26.02
N PHE A 35 -1.88 14.14 -25.46
CA PHE A 35 -2.63 15.34 -25.13
C PHE A 35 -2.67 15.53 -23.62
N GLU A 36 -2.11 16.63 -23.10
CA GLU A 36 -2.09 16.95 -21.67
C GLU A 36 -2.61 18.37 -21.46
N ARG A 37 -3.66 18.51 -20.66
CA ARG A 37 -4.28 19.83 -20.40
C ARG A 37 -3.42 20.71 -19.49
N ASN A 38 -2.59 20.10 -18.63
CA ASN A 38 -1.65 20.80 -17.79
C ASN A 38 -0.42 21.26 -18.60
N ALA A 39 0.38 22.13 -17.99
CA ALA A 39 1.62 22.64 -18.59
C ALA A 39 2.82 21.68 -18.46
N ALA A 40 2.66 20.56 -17.75
CA ALA A 40 3.72 19.60 -17.47
C ALA A 40 3.15 18.18 -17.29
N PRO A 41 3.97 17.12 -17.45
CA PRO A 41 3.55 15.76 -17.14
C PRO A 41 3.63 15.53 -15.61
N GLY A 42 2.84 14.58 -15.11
CA GLY A 42 2.77 14.25 -13.69
C GLY A 42 1.37 13.84 -13.22
N GLY A 43 0.33 14.26 -13.94
CA GLY A 43 -1.06 13.94 -13.60
C GLY A 43 -1.42 14.41 -12.19
N VAL A 44 -1.91 13.50 -11.35
CA VAL A 44 -2.31 13.82 -9.96
C VAL A 44 -1.16 14.26 -9.06
N TRP A 45 0.10 14.04 -9.44
CA TRP A 45 1.27 14.43 -8.65
C TRP A 45 1.70 15.89 -8.86
N LEU A 46 1.05 16.58 -9.82
CA LEU A 46 1.21 18.02 -10.00
C LEU A 46 0.50 18.74 -8.85
N TYR A 47 1.28 19.27 -7.93
CA TYR A 47 0.76 20.13 -6.88
C TYR A 47 0.50 21.53 -7.41
N ASP A 48 -0.68 22.04 -7.08
CA ASP A 48 -1.09 23.42 -7.36
C ASP A 48 -1.77 23.97 -6.10
N GLU A 49 -1.30 25.12 -5.64
CA GLU A 49 -1.85 25.80 -4.45
C GLU A 49 -3.29 26.28 -4.68
N GLN A 50 -3.70 26.49 -5.94
CA GLN A 50 -5.05 26.91 -6.27
C GLN A 50 -6.10 25.86 -5.86
N THR A 51 -7.20 26.34 -5.29
CA THR A 51 -8.39 25.53 -5.01
C THR A 51 -9.10 25.22 -6.33
N PRO A 52 -9.46 23.95 -6.61
CA PRO A 52 -10.16 23.60 -7.83
C PRO A 52 -11.60 24.12 -7.80
N ILE A 53 -12.25 24.11 -8.96
CA ILE A 53 -13.67 24.45 -9.09
C ILE A 53 -14.48 23.62 -8.09
N GLU A 54 -15.40 24.31 -7.43
CA GLU A 54 -16.32 23.73 -6.47
C GLU A 54 -17.17 22.62 -7.13
N PRO A 55 -17.24 21.41 -6.54
CA PRO A 55 -18.11 20.37 -7.06
C PRO A 55 -19.59 20.67 -6.78
N SER A 56 -20.48 20.05 -7.55
CA SER A 56 -21.92 20.07 -7.28
C SER A 56 -22.29 19.23 -6.05
N TYR A 57 -23.36 19.63 -5.36
CA TYR A 57 -23.93 18.94 -4.21
C TYR A 57 -25.43 18.64 -4.45
N PRO A 58 -25.81 17.38 -4.74
CA PRO A 58 -24.95 16.20 -4.95
C PRO A 58 -24.11 16.28 -6.23
N ALA A 59 -23.22 15.31 -6.41
CA ALA A 59 -22.32 15.30 -7.56
C ALA A 59 -23.08 15.29 -8.89
N MET A 60 -22.46 15.90 -9.90
CA MET A 60 -22.94 15.80 -11.28
C MET A 60 -22.95 14.34 -11.71
N LYS A 61 -23.89 14.01 -12.59
CA LYS A 61 -23.89 12.72 -13.28
C LYS A 61 -22.55 12.52 -14.02
N PRO A 62 -22.01 11.28 -14.10
CA PRO A 62 -20.72 11.02 -14.70
C PRO A 62 -20.52 11.63 -16.08
N SER A 63 -21.51 11.54 -17.00
CA SER A 63 -21.40 12.12 -18.35
C SER A 63 -21.20 13.64 -18.40
N LYS A 64 -21.58 14.35 -17.33
CA LYS A 64 -21.51 15.82 -17.23
C LYS A 64 -20.40 16.31 -16.30
N ALA A 65 -19.60 15.39 -15.75
CA ALA A 65 -18.44 15.76 -14.96
C ALA A 65 -17.43 16.54 -15.81
N ASP A 66 -16.60 17.38 -15.16
CA ASP A 66 -15.52 18.14 -15.81
C ASP A 66 -15.97 18.99 -17.02
N PRO A 67 -16.89 19.95 -16.82
CA PRO A 67 -17.41 20.79 -17.90
C PRO A 67 -16.29 21.60 -18.60
N PRO A 68 -16.47 21.95 -19.88
CA PRO A 68 -15.51 22.76 -20.61
C PRO A 68 -15.39 24.17 -20.02
N ALA A 69 -14.25 24.82 -20.27
CA ALA A 69 -14.03 26.21 -19.89
C ALA A 69 -14.94 27.17 -20.66
N THR A 70 -15.37 28.24 -20.00
CA THR A 70 -16.26 29.24 -20.59
C THR A 70 -15.45 30.29 -21.33
N ASN A 71 -15.60 30.38 -22.65
CA ASN A 71 -14.95 31.39 -23.48
C ASN A 71 -15.32 32.83 -23.07
N GLY A 72 -14.37 33.76 -23.20
CA GLY A 72 -14.58 35.18 -22.93
C GLY A 72 -14.57 35.54 -21.44
N GLN A 73 -14.21 34.60 -20.58
CA GLN A 73 -13.93 34.88 -19.18
C GLN A 73 -12.55 35.53 -18.99
N GLU A 74 -12.36 36.15 -17.82
CA GLU A 74 -11.04 36.55 -17.33
C GLU A 74 -10.07 35.37 -17.39
N THR A 75 -8.84 35.61 -17.85
CA THR A 75 -7.82 34.56 -18.06
C THR A 75 -7.64 33.64 -16.86
N SER A 76 -7.59 34.17 -15.62
CA SER A 76 -7.35 33.35 -14.43
C SER A 76 -8.45 32.30 -14.21
N LYS A 77 -9.71 32.72 -14.35
CA LYS A 77 -10.89 31.85 -14.20
C LYS A 77 -10.97 30.85 -15.35
N PHE A 78 -10.74 31.29 -16.59
CA PHE A 78 -10.69 30.40 -17.74
C PHE A 78 -9.64 29.30 -17.56
N MET A 79 -8.42 29.65 -17.13
CA MET A 79 -7.33 28.69 -16.95
C MET A 79 -7.66 27.67 -15.84
N LEU A 80 -8.30 28.12 -14.75
CA LEU A 80 -8.79 27.24 -13.70
C LEU A 80 -9.87 26.26 -14.20
N GLU A 81 -10.76 26.70 -15.09
CA GLU A 81 -11.76 25.84 -15.74
C GLU A 81 -11.11 24.86 -16.76
N HIS A 82 -10.11 25.34 -17.51
CA HIS A 82 -9.44 24.58 -18.56
C HIS A 82 -8.58 23.43 -18.03
N ALA A 83 -7.78 23.70 -17.00
CA ALA A 83 -6.92 22.72 -16.34
C ALA A 83 -7.06 22.81 -14.81
N PRO A 84 -8.17 22.30 -14.24
CA PRO A 84 -8.41 22.40 -12.82
C PRO A 84 -7.35 21.64 -12.01
N PRO A 85 -6.86 22.21 -10.90
CA PRO A 85 -5.96 21.55 -9.96
C PRO A 85 -6.41 20.13 -9.57
N GLY A 86 -5.43 19.23 -9.49
CA GLY A 86 -5.61 17.87 -9.00
C GLY A 86 -5.87 17.81 -7.48
N PRO A 87 -5.99 16.59 -6.93
CA PRO A 87 -6.18 16.37 -5.50
C PRO A 87 -4.89 16.40 -4.67
N CYS A 88 -3.73 16.66 -5.30
CA CYS A 88 -2.45 16.76 -4.60
C CYS A 88 -2.49 17.90 -3.57
N TYR A 89 -2.00 17.63 -2.36
CA TYR A 89 -1.88 18.61 -1.30
C TYR A 89 -0.44 18.68 -0.79
N TYR A 90 -0.09 19.74 -0.07
CA TYR A 90 1.31 20.17 0.11
C TYR A 90 2.20 19.15 0.84
N ASN A 91 1.65 18.47 1.84
CA ASN A 91 2.37 17.48 2.63
C ASN A 91 2.21 16.04 2.11
N LEU A 92 1.54 15.85 0.96
CA LEU A 92 1.24 14.52 0.42
C LEU A 92 2.54 13.74 0.19
N GLN A 93 2.55 12.52 0.70
CA GLN A 93 3.59 11.53 0.47
C GLN A 93 2.98 10.29 -0.18
N ASN A 94 3.79 9.48 -0.87
CA ASN A 94 3.32 8.17 -1.32
C ASN A 94 2.99 7.26 -0.14
N ASN A 95 1.87 6.56 -0.25
CA ASN A 95 1.44 5.52 0.67
C ASN A 95 1.84 4.10 0.21
N VAL A 96 2.45 3.99 -0.97
CA VAL A 96 3.06 2.76 -1.51
C VAL A 96 4.57 2.99 -1.59
N PRO A 97 5.41 2.15 -0.95
CA PRO A 97 6.87 2.30 -0.96
C PRO A 97 7.45 2.48 -2.37
N THR A 98 8.44 3.36 -2.54
CA THR A 98 9.09 3.62 -3.83
C THR A 98 9.64 2.36 -4.52
N PRO A 99 10.17 1.32 -3.84
CA PRO A 99 10.56 0.07 -4.51
C PRO A 99 9.38 -0.67 -5.18
N LEU A 100 8.16 -0.45 -4.70
CA LEU A 100 6.92 -1.03 -5.27
C LEU A 100 6.27 -0.10 -6.30
N LEU A 101 6.89 1.05 -6.59
CA LEU A 101 6.54 1.95 -7.68
C LEU A 101 7.53 1.86 -8.84
N GLU A 102 8.28 0.75 -8.93
CA GLU A 102 9.28 0.51 -9.98
C GLU A 102 8.61 0.39 -11.36
N VAL A 103 9.26 0.96 -12.39
CA VAL A 103 8.82 0.90 -13.78
C VAL A 103 10.01 0.63 -14.69
N SER A 104 9.77 -0.02 -15.82
CA SER A 104 10.84 -0.47 -16.72
C SER A 104 11.47 0.65 -17.55
N LEU A 105 10.79 1.78 -17.71
CA LEU A 105 11.31 2.94 -18.45
C LEU A 105 12.37 3.72 -17.66
N LYS A 106 12.31 3.70 -16.33
CA LYS A 106 13.23 4.42 -15.46
C LYS A 106 13.28 3.81 -14.06
N PRO A 107 14.45 3.36 -13.57
CA PRO A 107 14.58 2.95 -12.17
C PRO A 107 14.59 4.17 -11.24
N TRP A 108 14.15 3.98 -9.99
CA TRP A 108 14.35 4.97 -8.94
C TRP A 108 15.86 5.19 -8.69
N PRO A 109 16.32 6.42 -8.39
CA PRO A 109 17.70 6.65 -7.99
C PRO A 109 18.09 5.83 -6.76
N ASP A 110 19.32 5.31 -6.73
CA ASP A 110 19.85 4.56 -5.59
C ASP A 110 19.74 5.37 -4.29
N GLY A 111 19.23 4.73 -3.23
CA GLY A 111 19.06 5.36 -1.92
C GLY A 111 17.81 6.25 -1.79
N THR A 112 16.90 6.25 -2.78
CA THR A 112 15.58 6.90 -2.64
C THR A 112 14.83 6.29 -1.44
N PRO A 113 14.30 7.11 -0.50
CA PRO A 113 13.51 6.60 0.62
C PRO A 113 12.22 5.89 0.17
N ASP A 114 11.73 4.94 0.97
CA ASP A 114 10.45 4.25 0.71
C ASP A 114 9.29 5.24 0.62
N THR A 115 9.30 6.28 1.45
CA THR A 115 8.29 7.33 1.49
C THR A 115 8.94 8.68 1.17
N VAL A 116 8.41 9.34 0.15
CA VAL A 116 8.86 10.62 -0.39
C VAL A 116 7.65 11.52 -0.62
N ARG A 117 7.88 12.83 -0.60
CA ARG A 117 6.83 13.81 -0.88
C ARG A 117 6.49 13.85 -2.38
N HIS A 118 5.28 14.29 -2.69
CA HIS A 118 4.74 14.37 -4.04
C HIS A 118 5.68 15.03 -5.07
N ASP A 119 6.52 16.00 -4.68
CA ASP A 119 7.45 16.70 -5.57
C ASP A 119 8.58 15.79 -6.08
N VAL A 120 9.02 14.81 -5.27
CA VAL A 120 10.00 13.80 -5.70
C VAL A 120 9.38 12.89 -6.77
N ILE A 121 8.12 12.48 -6.58
CA ILE A 121 7.40 11.62 -7.53
C ILE A 121 7.07 12.37 -8.81
N GLN A 122 6.63 13.63 -8.69
CA GLN A 122 6.42 14.53 -9.83
C GLN A 122 7.69 14.62 -10.68
N ARG A 123 8.84 14.87 -10.04
CA ARG A 123 10.13 14.96 -10.74
C ARG A 123 10.50 13.64 -11.42
N PHE A 124 10.31 12.52 -10.75
CA PHE A 124 10.55 11.20 -11.33
C PHE A 124 9.74 10.95 -12.62
N ILE A 125 8.45 11.32 -12.63
CA ILE A 125 7.59 11.21 -13.83
C ILE A 125 8.08 12.15 -14.95
N GLN A 126 8.47 13.37 -14.60
CA GLN A 126 8.97 14.37 -15.56
C GLN A 126 10.29 13.94 -16.19
N ASP A 127 11.24 13.46 -15.39
CA ASP A 127 12.53 12.95 -15.88
C ASP A 127 12.32 11.73 -16.79
N MET A 128 11.46 10.80 -16.39
CA MET A 128 11.08 9.65 -17.23
C MET A 128 10.42 10.08 -18.54
N SER A 129 9.53 11.09 -18.51
CA SER A 129 8.88 11.62 -19.71
C SER A 129 9.88 12.19 -20.71
N ILE A 130 10.94 12.85 -20.23
CA ILE A 130 12.03 13.37 -21.07
C ILE A 130 12.88 12.22 -21.62
N GLU A 131 13.34 11.31 -20.76
CA GLU A 131 14.23 10.19 -21.14
C GLU A 131 13.57 9.25 -22.15
N ALA A 132 12.28 8.96 -21.98
CA ALA A 132 11.49 8.14 -22.90
C ALA A 132 10.95 8.92 -24.11
N LYS A 133 11.36 10.19 -24.30
CA LYS A 133 10.92 11.09 -25.38
C LYS A 133 9.42 11.35 -25.47
N VAL A 134 8.68 11.06 -24.40
CA VAL A 134 7.26 11.35 -24.29
C VAL A 134 7.02 12.85 -24.28
N HIS A 135 7.91 13.62 -23.64
CA HIS A 135 7.85 15.08 -23.62
C HIS A 135 7.78 15.67 -25.04
N ASP A 136 8.60 15.14 -25.96
CA ASP A 136 8.72 15.64 -27.34
C ASP A 136 7.45 15.45 -28.17
N VAL A 137 6.63 14.45 -27.82
CA VAL A 137 5.37 14.12 -28.51
C VAL A 137 4.13 14.58 -27.74
N THR A 138 4.32 15.30 -26.63
CA THR A 138 3.23 15.80 -25.79
C THR A 138 2.81 17.21 -26.18
N ARG A 139 1.52 17.40 -26.43
CA ARG A 139 0.88 18.70 -26.57
C ARG A 139 0.40 19.16 -25.20
N TYR A 140 1.20 19.98 -24.53
CA TYR A 140 0.82 20.58 -23.25
C TYR A 140 -0.22 21.70 -23.44
N GLY A 141 -1.02 21.93 -22.40
CA GLY A 141 -2.18 22.83 -22.47
C GLY A 141 -3.33 22.30 -23.33
N ALA A 142 -3.22 21.08 -23.89
CA ALA A 142 -4.22 20.51 -24.79
C ALA A 142 -5.31 19.75 -24.03
N ARG A 143 -6.52 20.29 -23.97
CA ARG A 143 -7.68 19.63 -23.39
C ARG A 143 -8.41 18.84 -24.47
N VAL A 144 -8.56 17.53 -24.28
CA VAL A 144 -9.43 16.71 -25.15
C VAL A 144 -10.88 16.95 -24.76
N LYS A 145 -11.71 17.28 -25.76
CA LYS A 145 -13.14 17.64 -25.57
C LYS A 145 -14.08 16.56 -26.08
N LYS A 146 -13.73 15.90 -27.19
CA LYS A 146 -14.55 14.85 -27.77
C LYS A 146 -13.70 13.84 -28.54
N VAL A 147 -14.04 12.56 -28.40
CA VAL A 147 -13.46 11.43 -29.13
C VAL A 147 -14.60 10.63 -29.75
N VAL A 148 -14.58 10.47 -31.07
CA VAL A 148 -15.64 9.76 -31.82
C VAL A 148 -15.00 8.84 -32.85
N LYS A 149 -15.52 7.62 -33.00
CA LYS A 149 -15.15 6.72 -34.09
C LYS A 149 -15.83 7.17 -35.39
N GLU A 150 -15.04 7.47 -36.42
CA GLU A 150 -15.52 7.79 -37.77
C GLU A 150 -14.89 6.80 -38.78
N GLY A 151 -15.64 5.76 -39.16
CA GLY A 151 -15.12 4.69 -40.01
C GLY A 151 -14.05 3.87 -39.29
N THR A 152 -12.83 3.83 -39.83
CA THR A 152 -11.70 3.10 -39.23
C THR A 152 -10.87 3.96 -38.27
N GLU A 153 -11.02 5.28 -38.30
CA GLU A 153 -10.23 6.22 -37.51
C GLU A 153 -11.03 6.80 -36.33
N TRP A 154 -10.32 7.27 -35.32
CA TRP A 154 -10.83 8.09 -34.24
C TRP A 154 -10.58 9.56 -34.53
N LYS A 155 -11.64 10.36 -34.48
CA LYS A 155 -11.57 11.82 -34.53
C LYS A 155 -11.53 12.37 -33.11
N ILE A 156 -10.49 13.15 -32.83
CA ILE A 156 -10.28 13.81 -31.55
C ILE A 156 -10.41 15.31 -31.74
N THR A 157 -11.40 15.90 -31.07
CA THR A 157 -11.53 17.35 -30.91
C THR A 157 -10.85 17.76 -29.61
N TRP A 158 -9.93 18.70 -29.68
CA TRP A 158 -9.15 19.19 -28.54
C TRP A 158 -8.91 20.70 -28.66
N SER A 159 -8.59 21.36 -27.54
CA SER A 159 -8.41 22.81 -27.48
C SER A 159 -7.15 23.20 -26.71
N THR A 160 -6.60 24.37 -27.03
CA THR A 160 -5.59 25.06 -26.21
C THR A 160 -6.06 26.47 -25.87
N PRO A 161 -5.71 27.02 -24.70
CA PRO A 161 -6.02 28.41 -24.34
C PRO A 161 -5.34 29.39 -25.31
N GLN A 162 -6.06 30.42 -25.73
CA GLN A 162 -5.54 31.55 -26.48
C GLN A 162 -5.95 32.85 -25.80
N VAL A 163 -4.96 33.67 -25.44
CA VAL A 163 -5.19 34.97 -24.79
C VAL A 163 -5.43 36.04 -25.85
N GLY A 164 -6.61 36.67 -25.79
CA GLY A 164 -7.00 37.78 -26.66
C GLY A 164 -6.39 39.12 -26.25
N LEU A 165 -6.54 40.13 -27.11
CA LEU A 165 -5.97 41.47 -26.92
C LEU A 165 -6.47 42.21 -25.67
N GLN A 166 -7.60 41.78 -25.08
CA GLN A 166 -8.24 42.40 -23.91
C GLN A 166 -8.09 41.56 -22.62
N SER A 167 -7.15 40.60 -22.56
CA SER A 167 -7.01 39.66 -21.42
C SER A 167 -8.21 38.74 -21.20
N GLU A 168 -9.04 38.58 -22.21
CA GLU A 168 -10.05 37.51 -22.29
C GLU A 168 -9.39 36.28 -22.92
N THR A 169 -9.69 35.09 -22.39
CA THR A 169 -9.16 33.84 -22.93
C THR A 169 -10.27 33.04 -23.59
N SER A 170 -9.95 32.42 -24.72
CA SER A 170 -10.82 31.51 -25.45
C SER A 170 -10.10 30.22 -25.82
N GLU A 171 -10.86 29.16 -26.07
CA GLU A 171 -10.34 27.92 -26.63
C GLU A 171 -10.05 28.06 -28.13
N PHE A 172 -8.82 27.75 -28.54
CA PHE A 172 -8.49 27.47 -29.93
C PHE A 172 -8.67 25.98 -30.20
N GLU A 173 -9.81 25.63 -30.82
CA GLU A 173 -10.18 24.24 -31.09
C GLU A 173 -9.50 23.69 -32.35
N GLN A 174 -9.09 22.44 -32.26
CA GLN A 174 -8.42 21.69 -33.31
C GLN A 174 -8.98 20.28 -33.39
N VAL A 175 -8.82 19.66 -34.56
CA VAL A 175 -9.23 18.28 -34.82
C VAL A 175 -8.02 17.49 -35.30
N SER A 176 -7.86 16.29 -34.78
CA SER A 176 -6.82 15.35 -35.20
C SER A 176 -7.40 13.94 -35.35
N ARG A 177 -6.83 13.13 -36.23
CA ARG A 177 -7.31 11.77 -36.55
C ARG A 177 -6.23 10.75 -36.23
N PHE A 178 -6.65 9.65 -35.61
CA PHE A 178 -5.77 8.59 -35.14
C PHE A 178 -6.38 7.23 -35.43
N ASP A 179 -5.55 6.20 -35.51
CA ASP A 179 -6.00 4.83 -35.72
C ASP A 179 -6.39 4.18 -34.38
N VAL A 180 -5.73 4.61 -33.29
CA VAL A 180 -5.92 4.11 -31.92
C VAL A 180 -6.02 5.28 -30.93
N VAL A 181 -6.85 5.13 -29.90
CA VAL A 181 -6.94 6.04 -28.74
C VAL A 181 -6.66 5.28 -27.46
N ILE A 182 -5.73 5.80 -26.67
CA ILE A 182 -5.40 5.33 -25.32
C ILE A 182 -5.92 6.36 -24.31
N VAL A 183 -6.82 5.93 -23.46
CA VAL A 183 -7.35 6.67 -22.33
C VAL A 183 -6.42 6.46 -21.13
N ALA A 184 -5.69 7.52 -20.77
CA ALA A 184 -4.74 7.55 -19.65
C ALA A 184 -4.93 8.82 -18.78
N SER A 185 -6.14 9.39 -18.81
CA SER A 185 -6.48 10.65 -18.12
C SER A 185 -6.67 10.50 -16.61
N GLY A 186 -6.66 9.25 -16.12
CA GLY A 186 -6.94 8.91 -14.72
C GLY A 186 -8.40 9.15 -14.32
N HIS A 187 -8.72 8.79 -13.06
CA HIS A 187 -10.09 8.75 -12.55
C HIS A 187 -10.25 9.43 -11.18
N TYR A 188 -9.38 10.40 -10.85
CA TYR A 188 -9.45 11.19 -9.61
C TYR A 188 -9.75 12.68 -9.84
N HIS A 189 -10.45 13.00 -10.93
CA HIS A 189 -10.76 14.38 -11.30
C HIS A 189 -12.20 14.80 -10.98
N ALA A 190 -13.17 13.88 -10.91
CA ALA A 190 -14.60 14.17 -10.69
C ALA A 190 -15.04 13.77 -9.26
N PRO A 191 -15.15 14.71 -8.30
CA PRO A 191 -15.54 14.42 -6.93
C PRO A 191 -16.87 13.68 -6.83
N ARG A 192 -16.93 12.65 -5.97
CA ARG A 192 -18.17 11.96 -5.66
C ARG A 192 -18.78 12.59 -4.41
N VAL A 193 -19.90 13.29 -4.57
CA VAL A 193 -20.62 13.96 -3.49
C VAL A 193 -21.96 13.24 -3.31
N PRO A 194 -22.20 12.56 -2.16
CA PRO A 194 -23.42 11.82 -1.94
C PRO A 194 -24.62 12.76 -1.71
N ASP A 195 -25.81 12.27 -2.06
CA ASP A 195 -27.07 12.97 -1.80
C ASP A 195 -27.59 12.63 -0.39
N ILE A 196 -26.86 13.10 0.62
CA ILE A 196 -27.30 12.97 2.03
C ILE A 196 -28.32 14.08 2.30
N PRO A 197 -29.51 13.77 2.83
CA PRO A 197 -30.54 14.79 3.12
C PRO A 197 -29.98 15.96 3.94
N GLY A 198 -30.24 17.18 3.46
CA GLY A 198 -29.78 18.43 4.09
C GLY A 198 -28.33 18.85 3.75
N LEU A 199 -27.51 17.99 3.14
CA LEU A 199 -26.11 18.33 2.81
C LEU A 199 -26.02 19.42 1.74
N SER A 200 -26.86 19.35 0.69
CA SER A 200 -26.89 20.38 -0.37
C SER A 200 -27.29 21.75 0.18
N ASP A 201 -28.30 21.81 1.05
CA ASP A 201 -28.73 23.06 1.69
C ASP A 201 -27.69 23.60 2.66
N THR A 202 -27.03 22.70 3.40
CA THR A 202 -25.89 23.04 4.27
C THR A 202 -24.75 23.66 3.46
N LYS A 203 -24.40 23.07 2.31
CA LYS A 203 -23.40 23.61 1.39
C LYS A 203 -23.81 24.98 0.87
N ARG A 204 -25.06 25.14 0.42
CA ARG A 204 -25.59 26.41 -0.09
C ARG A 204 -25.52 27.52 0.94
N LYS A 205 -25.79 27.20 2.22
CA LYS A 205 -25.81 28.17 3.32
C LYS A 205 -24.42 28.53 3.84
N TYR A 206 -23.51 27.55 3.99
CA TYR A 206 -22.21 27.78 4.66
C TYR A 206 -20.98 27.64 3.74
N GLY A 207 -21.18 27.44 2.44
CA GLY A 207 -20.17 27.62 1.40
C GLY A 207 -18.88 26.87 1.66
N SER A 208 -17.79 27.62 1.84
CA SER A 208 -16.42 27.13 1.99
C SER A 208 -16.19 26.22 3.21
N ARG A 209 -17.10 26.21 4.19
CA ARG A 209 -17.02 25.33 5.38
C ARG A 209 -17.39 23.87 5.08
N ILE A 210 -17.89 23.58 3.88
CA ILE A 210 -18.16 22.23 3.39
C ILE A 210 -17.30 22.01 2.16
N LEU A 211 -16.35 21.09 2.21
CA LEU A 211 -15.41 20.88 1.11
C LEU A 211 -15.26 19.40 0.76
N HIS A 212 -14.87 19.10 -0.47
CA HIS A 212 -14.39 17.77 -0.84
C HIS A 212 -12.88 17.67 -0.63
N SER A 213 -12.35 16.47 -0.35
CA SER A 213 -10.91 16.20 -0.20
C SER A 213 -10.06 16.74 -1.36
N LYS A 214 -10.60 16.78 -2.58
CA LYS A 214 -9.95 17.41 -3.76
C LYS A 214 -9.56 18.89 -3.53
N GLN A 215 -10.28 19.60 -2.67
CA GLN A 215 -10.03 21.01 -2.35
C GLN A 215 -9.03 21.19 -1.19
N TYR A 216 -8.63 20.12 -0.50
CA TYR A 216 -7.64 20.20 0.58
C TYR A 216 -6.25 20.56 0.02
N ARG A 217 -5.53 21.45 0.71
CA ARG A 217 -4.19 21.91 0.30
C ARG A 217 -3.19 21.89 1.43
N ARG A 218 -3.58 22.45 2.58
CA ARG A 218 -2.71 22.64 3.74
C ARG A 218 -3.50 22.53 5.05
N PRO A 219 -2.84 22.12 6.16
CA PRO A 219 -3.52 21.87 7.42
C PRO A 219 -3.78 23.11 8.29
N GLU A 220 -3.12 24.25 8.06
CA GLU A 220 -3.11 25.39 8.99
C GLU A 220 -4.51 26.01 9.19
N SER A 221 -5.37 26.00 8.16
CA SER A 221 -6.75 26.53 8.23
C SER A 221 -7.67 25.71 9.14
N PHE A 222 -7.24 24.52 9.59
CA PHE A 222 -8.00 23.64 10.47
C PHE A 222 -7.69 23.88 11.95
N ARG A 223 -6.86 24.87 12.28
CA ARG A 223 -6.42 25.17 13.64
C ARG A 223 -7.59 25.38 14.60
N ASN A 224 -7.57 24.66 15.72
CA ASN A 224 -8.55 24.71 16.82
C ASN A 224 -10.00 24.41 16.40
N LYS A 225 -10.21 23.81 15.22
CA LYS A 225 -11.55 23.51 14.69
C LYS A 225 -11.91 22.04 14.90
N ASN A 226 -13.20 21.78 15.11
CA ASN A 226 -13.76 20.42 15.07
C ASN A 226 -14.18 20.08 13.64
N ILE A 227 -13.68 18.96 13.12
CA ILE A 227 -13.80 18.58 11.71
C ILE A 227 -14.66 17.33 11.62
N LEU A 228 -15.66 17.33 10.74
CA LEU A 228 -16.39 16.12 10.36
C LEU A 228 -15.90 15.63 9.01
N MET A 229 -15.27 14.46 8.96
CA MET A 229 -14.85 13.78 7.75
C MET A 229 -15.89 12.73 7.35
N ILE A 230 -16.34 12.74 6.09
CA ILE A 230 -17.32 11.79 5.56
C ILE A 230 -16.60 10.80 4.65
N GLY A 231 -16.51 9.54 5.07
CA GLY A 231 -15.81 8.44 4.40
C GLY A 231 -14.61 7.93 5.21
N GLY A 232 -14.38 6.62 5.20
CA GLY A 232 -13.31 5.95 5.95
C GLY A 232 -12.11 5.50 5.12
N GLY A 233 -12.00 5.92 3.85
CA GLY A 233 -10.91 5.51 2.95
C GLY A 233 -9.58 6.24 3.16
N VAL A 234 -8.63 5.99 2.26
CA VAL A 234 -7.25 6.52 2.32
C VAL A 234 -7.20 8.02 2.54
N SER A 235 -7.87 8.83 1.69
CA SER A 235 -7.85 10.29 1.81
C SER A 235 -8.35 10.79 3.17
N SER A 236 -9.28 10.07 3.81
CA SER A 236 -9.81 10.46 5.10
C SER A 236 -8.77 10.28 6.22
N ILE A 237 -8.12 9.12 6.26
CA ILE A 237 -7.06 8.85 7.24
C ILE A 237 -5.85 9.75 7.02
N ASP A 238 -5.45 9.93 5.78
CA ASP A 238 -4.26 10.68 5.40
C ASP A 238 -4.41 12.17 5.76
N ILE A 239 -5.53 12.78 5.35
CA ILE A 239 -5.83 14.18 5.71
C ILE A 239 -6.08 14.32 7.21
N ALA A 240 -6.73 13.35 7.88
CA ALA A 240 -6.90 13.40 9.34
C ALA A 240 -5.54 13.47 10.06
N ASN A 241 -4.57 12.67 9.64
CA ASN A 241 -3.22 12.70 10.21
C ASN A 241 -2.48 14.02 9.91
N ASP A 242 -2.64 14.57 8.71
CA ASP A 242 -2.01 15.86 8.33
C ASP A 242 -2.60 17.05 9.09
N ILE A 243 -3.93 17.09 9.31
CA ILE A 243 -4.59 18.17 10.06
C ILE A 243 -4.54 17.97 11.59
N SER A 244 -4.26 16.78 12.09
CA SER A 244 -4.27 16.44 13.53
C SER A 244 -3.48 17.41 14.42
N PRO A 245 -2.27 17.88 14.03
CA PRO A 245 -1.51 18.84 14.84
C PRO A 245 -2.18 20.22 15.00
N PHE A 246 -3.19 20.52 14.17
CA PHE A 246 -3.88 21.81 14.12
C PHE A 246 -5.32 21.68 14.62
N ALA A 247 -6.04 20.64 14.20
CA ALA A 247 -7.44 20.41 14.53
C ALA A 247 -7.64 20.10 16.03
N ASN A 248 -8.80 20.50 16.57
CA ASN A 248 -9.17 20.16 17.93
C ASN A 248 -9.63 18.70 18.01
N THR A 249 -10.76 18.37 17.37
CA THR A 249 -11.30 17.01 17.29
C THR A 249 -11.66 16.68 15.84
N ILE A 250 -11.34 15.47 15.40
CA ILE A 250 -11.67 14.97 14.06
C ILE A 250 -12.68 13.83 14.21
N TYR A 251 -13.89 14.01 13.70
CA TYR A 251 -14.91 12.99 13.65
C TYR A 251 -14.90 12.36 12.26
N GLN A 252 -14.77 11.04 12.17
CA GLN A 252 -14.82 10.33 10.89
C GLN A 252 -16.11 9.49 10.81
N SER A 253 -17.06 9.91 9.99
CA SER A 253 -18.27 9.15 9.70
C SER A 253 -18.03 8.15 8.58
N THR A 254 -18.46 6.91 8.78
CA THR A 254 -18.30 5.83 7.79
C THR A 254 -19.57 5.00 7.67
N ARG A 255 -19.66 4.22 6.59
CA ARG A 255 -20.74 3.24 6.37
C ARG A 255 -20.31 1.82 6.77
N ASN A 256 -19.16 1.69 7.44
CA ASN A 256 -18.48 0.41 7.70
C ASN A 256 -18.27 -0.39 6.39
N SER A 257 -17.80 0.29 5.35
CA SER A 257 -17.45 -0.34 4.09
C SER A 257 -16.23 -1.25 4.24
N LYS A 258 -16.13 -2.31 3.42
CA LYS A 258 -14.93 -3.14 3.32
C LYS A 258 -13.66 -2.39 2.88
N PHE A 259 -13.83 -1.16 2.39
CA PHE A 259 -12.74 -0.27 1.99
C PHE A 259 -12.41 0.79 3.05
N ASP A 260 -13.14 0.80 4.17
CA ASP A 260 -12.79 1.65 5.28
C ASP A 260 -11.51 1.11 5.93
N LEU A 261 -10.59 2.02 6.14
CA LEU A 261 -9.36 1.75 6.84
C LEU A 261 -9.65 1.56 8.33
N VAL A 262 -8.82 0.78 9.02
CA VAL A 262 -9.04 0.48 10.45
C VAL A 262 -8.99 1.74 11.30
N GLU A 263 -9.83 1.80 12.33
CA GLU A 263 -9.97 2.98 13.19
C GLU A 263 -8.67 3.35 13.92
N SER A 264 -7.82 2.36 14.21
CA SER A 264 -6.51 2.57 14.84
C SER A 264 -5.52 3.40 14.02
N MET A 265 -5.80 3.66 12.73
CA MET A 265 -4.99 4.57 11.90
C MET A 265 -5.43 6.03 11.98
N LEU A 266 -6.54 6.34 12.66
CA LEU A 266 -6.88 7.71 12.98
C LEU A 266 -5.87 8.29 13.98
N PRO A 267 -5.61 9.61 13.93
CA PRO A 267 -4.81 10.27 14.94
C PRO A 267 -5.48 10.22 16.32
N LYS A 268 -4.73 10.54 17.39
CA LYS A 268 -5.24 10.48 18.77
C LYS A 268 -6.47 11.35 19.03
N ASN A 269 -6.62 12.46 18.31
CA ASN A 269 -7.79 13.34 18.37
C ASN A 269 -8.86 13.00 17.32
N GLY A 270 -8.71 11.85 16.66
CA GLY A 270 -9.68 11.27 15.74
C GLY A 270 -10.62 10.30 16.44
N VAL A 271 -11.92 10.36 16.10
CA VAL A 271 -12.96 9.48 16.63
C VAL A 271 -13.83 9.00 15.48
N ARG A 272 -14.04 7.69 15.35
CA ARG A 272 -15.00 7.17 14.37
C ARG A 272 -16.43 7.31 14.90
N VAL A 273 -17.31 7.77 14.04
CA VAL A 273 -18.74 7.93 14.31
C VAL A 273 -19.56 7.17 13.28
N HIS A 274 -20.85 7.00 13.59
CA HIS A 274 -21.79 6.28 12.76
C HIS A 274 -22.06 6.97 11.42
N GLU A 275 -22.71 6.23 10.51
CA GLU A 275 -23.19 6.76 9.24
C GLU A 275 -24.17 7.91 9.47
N ILE A 276 -24.00 8.99 8.71
CA ILE A 276 -24.89 10.15 8.75
C ILE A 276 -26.19 9.80 8.04
N SER A 277 -27.32 10.01 8.74
CA SER A 277 -28.65 9.90 8.15
C SER A 277 -29.07 11.20 7.47
N HIS A 278 -28.89 12.35 8.14
CA HIS A 278 -29.21 13.67 7.58
C HIS A 278 -28.54 14.82 8.33
N PHE A 279 -28.53 16.00 7.70
CA PHE A 279 -28.14 17.28 8.29
C PHE A 279 -29.38 18.14 8.57
N GLU A 280 -29.45 18.72 9.76
CA GLU A 280 -30.51 19.65 10.14
C GLU A 280 -29.91 21.02 10.45
N ILE A 281 -30.30 22.02 9.65
CA ILE A 281 -29.89 23.42 9.88
C ILE A 281 -30.69 23.99 11.05
N GLN A 282 -29.98 24.44 12.08
CA GLN A 282 -30.60 25.07 13.24
C GLN A 282 -30.92 26.54 12.97
N ASN A 283 -31.94 27.06 13.66
CA ASN A 283 -32.24 28.49 13.65
C ASN A 283 -31.11 29.26 14.33
N HIS A 284 -30.52 30.19 13.59
CA HIS A 284 -29.44 31.08 14.01
C HIS A 284 -29.70 32.47 13.41
N SER A 285 -29.08 33.53 13.93
CA SER A 285 -29.18 34.85 13.30
C SER A 285 -28.65 34.81 11.86
N ASP A 286 -29.15 35.73 11.02
CA ASP A 286 -28.70 35.90 9.63
C ASP A 286 -27.34 36.62 9.54
N ASP A 287 -26.69 36.89 10.67
CA ASP A 287 -25.36 37.49 10.70
C ASP A 287 -24.31 36.51 10.15
N ALA A 288 -23.25 37.06 9.56
CA ALA A 288 -22.14 36.25 9.08
C ALA A 288 -21.45 35.52 10.25
N LEU A 289 -21.40 34.18 10.18
CA LEU A 289 -20.66 33.36 11.13
C LEU A 289 -19.16 33.68 11.05
N SER A 290 -18.55 33.93 12.20
CA SER A 290 -17.10 34.01 12.28
C SER A 290 -16.45 32.64 11.97
N ASP A 291 -15.19 32.65 11.60
CA ASP A 291 -14.49 31.42 11.22
C ASP A 291 -14.34 30.43 12.40
N ASP A 292 -14.25 30.97 13.62
CA ASP A 292 -14.11 30.21 14.87
C ASP A 292 -15.44 29.74 15.45
N GLU A 293 -16.58 30.21 14.91
CA GLU A 293 -17.88 29.69 15.31
C GLU A 293 -18.17 28.34 14.64
N PRO A 294 -18.72 27.36 15.38
CA PRO A 294 -19.19 26.13 14.79
C PRO A 294 -20.42 26.40 13.93
N LEU A 295 -20.62 25.54 12.93
CA LEU A 295 -21.80 25.56 12.08
C LEU A 295 -23.06 25.31 12.94
N PRO A 296 -24.12 26.13 12.81
CA PRO A 296 -25.40 25.91 13.49
C PRO A 296 -26.14 24.76 12.79
N LEU A 297 -25.66 23.56 13.06
CA LEU A 297 -26.10 22.29 12.49
C LEU A 297 -26.26 21.25 13.59
N THR A 298 -27.25 20.39 13.39
CA THR A 298 -27.33 19.08 14.04
C THR A 298 -27.06 18.02 12.97
N ILE A 299 -26.04 17.20 13.18
CA ILE A 299 -25.73 16.07 12.30
C ILE A 299 -26.32 14.83 12.94
N HIS A 300 -27.27 14.19 12.28
CA HIS A 300 -27.93 12.99 12.79
C HIS A 300 -27.32 11.74 12.18
N PHE A 301 -27.16 10.71 13.00
CA PHE A 301 -26.63 9.42 12.57
C PHE A 301 -27.73 8.36 12.48
N GLU A 302 -27.50 7.33 11.67
CA GLU A 302 -28.37 6.15 11.57
C GLU A 302 -28.52 5.39 12.90
N SER A 303 -27.58 5.58 13.83
CA SER A 303 -27.68 5.03 15.20
C SER A 303 -28.70 5.75 16.08
N GLY A 304 -29.26 6.88 15.63
CA GLY A 304 -30.11 7.76 16.43
C GLY A 304 -29.35 8.74 17.33
N GLN A 305 -28.00 8.70 17.32
CA GLN A 305 -27.17 9.72 17.96
C GLN A 305 -27.06 10.98 17.09
N SER A 306 -26.73 12.11 17.71
CA SER A 306 -26.50 13.38 17.01
C SER A 306 -25.17 14.01 17.41
N LEU A 307 -24.58 14.78 16.50
CA LEU A 307 -23.32 15.51 16.67
C LEU A 307 -23.53 17.00 16.39
N HIS A 308 -22.91 17.83 17.22
CA HIS A 308 -22.96 19.30 17.14
C HIS A 308 -21.55 19.88 17.24
N GLY A 309 -21.42 21.20 17.07
CA GLY A 309 -20.15 21.90 17.31
C GLY A 309 -19.09 21.66 16.24
N ILE A 310 -19.51 21.28 15.02
CA ILE A 310 -18.63 21.06 13.87
C ILE A 310 -18.37 22.38 13.17
N HIS A 311 -17.11 22.65 12.87
CA HIS A 311 -16.67 23.87 12.20
C HIS A 311 -16.54 23.65 10.70
N ILE A 312 -16.02 22.49 10.29
CA ILE A 312 -15.80 22.18 8.87
C ILE A 312 -16.25 20.75 8.59
N ILE A 313 -16.92 20.55 7.45
CA ILE A 313 -17.32 19.24 6.95
C ILE A 313 -16.46 18.91 5.72
N MET A 314 -15.69 17.84 5.77
CA MET A 314 -14.82 17.38 4.68
C MET A 314 -15.28 16.05 4.10
N LEU A 315 -15.70 16.07 2.84
CA LEU A 315 -16.10 14.88 2.10
C LEU A 315 -14.85 14.16 1.58
N CYS A 316 -14.60 12.97 2.13
CA CYS A 316 -13.56 12.03 1.70
C CYS A 316 -14.19 10.82 1.00
N THR A 317 -15.16 11.11 0.13
CA THR A 317 -16.06 10.15 -0.51
C THR A 317 -15.57 9.65 -1.88
N GLY A 318 -14.37 10.04 -2.28
CA GLY A 318 -13.71 9.59 -3.50
C GLY A 318 -14.21 10.30 -4.76
N TYR A 319 -14.16 9.59 -5.89
CA TYR A 319 -14.39 10.16 -7.21
C TYR A 319 -15.29 9.25 -8.04
N HIS A 320 -15.93 9.82 -9.07
CA HIS A 320 -16.50 9.06 -10.16
C HIS A 320 -15.41 8.72 -11.17
N ILE A 321 -15.40 7.48 -11.65
CA ILE A 321 -14.70 7.09 -12.87
C ILE A 321 -15.55 7.58 -14.04
N THR A 322 -15.01 8.47 -14.86
CA THR A 322 -15.74 9.10 -15.95
C THR A 322 -14.78 9.58 -17.03
N PHE A 323 -15.22 9.58 -18.29
CA PHE A 323 -14.48 10.09 -19.43
C PHE A 323 -15.39 10.99 -20.28
N PRO A 324 -15.68 12.22 -19.85
CA PRO A 324 -16.72 13.07 -20.47
C PRO A 324 -16.51 13.33 -21.97
N TYR A 325 -15.27 13.24 -22.46
CA TYR A 325 -14.94 13.33 -23.89
C TYR A 325 -15.32 12.08 -24.70
N LEU A 326 -15.77 11.00 -24.06
CA LEU A 326 -16.35 9.78 -24.64
C LEU A 326 -17.87 9.72 -24.37
N GLU A 327 -18.58 10.85 -24.44
CA GLU A 327 -20.00 10.98 -24.08
C GLU A 327 -20.91 9.89 -24.69
N ASP A 328 -20.66 9.46 -25.92
CA ASP A 328 -21.47 8.43 -26.60
C ASP A 328 -21.37 7.04 -25.95
N TYR A 329 -20.40 6.83 -25.04
CA TYR A 329 -20.19 5.61 -24.27
C TYR A 329 -20.70 5.73 -22.82
N HIS A 330 -21.38 6.83 -22.48
CA HIS A 330 -22.00 7.04 -21.17
C HIS A 330 -23.50 6.78 -21.24
N SER A 331 -24.05 6.17 -20.18
CA SER A 331 -25.49 6.07 -19.96
C SER A 331 -25.81 6.20 -18.48
N ASP A 332 -26.00 7.43 -18.01
CA ASP A 332 -26.14 7.76 -16.58
C ASP A 332 -27.42 7.19 -15.92
N GLU A 333 -28.42 6.79 -16.72
CA GLU A 333 -29.70 6.24 -16.25
C GLU A 333 -29.75 4.70 -16.33
N THR A 334 -28.77 4.08 -16.99
CA THR A 334 -28.66 2.62 -17.07
C THR A 334 -28.04 2.08 -15.78
N THR A 335 -28.63 1.03 -15.21
CA THR A 335 -28.06 0.38 -14.01
C THR A 335 -26.77 -0.38 -14.38
N LEU A 336 -25.97 -0.73 -13.37
CA LEU A 336 -24.77 -1.53 -13.58
C LEU A 336 -25.06 -2.87 -14.27
N GLN A 337 -26.20 -3.49 -13.97
CA GLN A 337 -26.60 -4.80 -14.49
C GLN A 337 -27.14 -4.70 -15.93
N ASP A 338 -27.74 -3.57 -16.29
CA ASP A 338 -28.39 -3.36 -17.58
C ASP A 338 -27.46 -2.71 -18.61
N ALA A 339 -26.18 -2.49 -18.27
CA ALA A 339 -25.19 -1.97 -19.20
C ALA A 339 -24.99 -2.95 -20.37
N ASP A 340 -25.31 -2.50 -21.59
CA ASP A 340 -25.10 -3.28 -22.80
C ASP A 340 -23.61 -3.39 -23.16
N GLU A 341 -23.31 -4.07 -24.27
CA GLU A 341 -21.93 -4.31 -24.70
C GLU A 341 -21.16 -3.04 -25.11
N ASN A 342 -21.85 -1.92 -25.36
CA ASN A 342 -21.26 -0.68 -25.87
C ASN A 342 -21.08 0.40 -24.79
N ILE A 343 -21.80 0.31 -23.68
CA ILE A 343 -21.68 1.29 -22.59
C ILE A 343 -20.36 1.09 -21.86
N LEU A 344 -19.62 2.17 -21.61
CA LEU A 344 -18.43 2.17 -20.77
C LEU A 344 -18.74 2.66 -19.35
N ILE A 345 -19.56 3.71 -19.21
CA ILE A 345 -19.81 4.37 -17.92
C ILE A 345 -21.31 4.48 -17.65
N THR A 346 -21.72 4.05 -16.45
CA THR A 346 -23.07 4.21 -15.91
C THR A 346 -23.06 5.20 -14.74
N ASP A 347 -22.97 4.72 -13.51
CA ASP A 347 -22.96 5.53 -12.27
C ASP A 347 -21.56 6.04 -11.87
N GLY A 348 -20.55 5.73 -12.69
CA GLY A 348 -19.16 6.11 -12.46
C GLY A 348 -18.46 5.31 -11.37
N THR A 349 -18.95 4.13 -11.00
CA THR A 349 -18.25 3.22 -10.07
C THR A 349 -17.33 2.22 -10.75
N GLN A 350 -17.51 1.98 -12.06
CA GLN A 350 -16.68 1.12 -12.89
C GLN A 350 -16.66 1.58 -14.36
N VAL A 351 -15.77 0.97 -15.14
CA VAL A 351 -15.73 0.95 -16.60
C VAL A 351 -16.13 -0.45 -17.07
N HIS A 352 -17.19 -0.51 -17.86
CA HIS A 352 -17.72 -1.76 -18.41
C HIS A 352 -16.95 -2.18 -19.68
N ASN A 353 -17.13 -3.45 -20.08
CA ASN A 353 -16.76 -3.96 -21.41
C ASN A 353 -15.27 -3.90 -21.79
N LEU A 354 -14.37 -4.03 -20.80
CA LEU A 354 -12.92 -4.07 -21.02
C LEU A 354 -12.36 -5.49 -20.84
N TYR A 355 -11.59 -5.95 -21.80
CA TYR A 355 -10.72 -7.12 -21.68
C TYR A 355 -9.49 -6.76 -20.84
N GLN A 356 -9.25 -7.51 -19.76
CA GLN A 356 -8.10 -7.33 -18.87
C GLN A 356 -7.95 -5.90 -18.30
N ASP A 357 -9.05 -5.14 -18.17
CA ASP A 357 -9.02 -3.71 -17.80
C ASP A 357 -8.23 -2.80 -18.77
N ILE A 358 -7.98 -3.27 -20.00
CA ILE A 358 -7.16 -2.59 -21.02
C ILE A 358 -7.95 -2.34 -22.31
N PHE A 359 -8.45 -3.38 -22.99
CA PHE A 359 -8.98 -3.24 -24.35
C PHE A 359 -10.50 -3.19 -24.36
N TYR A 360 -11.10 -2.18 -25.00
CA TYR A 360 -12.54 -2.14 -25.20
C TYR A 360 -12.97 -3.26 -26.16
N ILE A 361 -13.80 -4.19 -25.68
CA ILE A 361 -14.09 -5.45 -26.37
C ILE A 361 -14.74 -5.25 -27.75
N PRO A 362 -15.71 -4.34 -27.93
CA PRO A 362 -16.32 -4.09 -29.25
C PRO A 362 -15.37 -3.48 -30.28
N ASP A 363 -14.43 -2.64 -29.85
CA ASP A 363 -13.40 -2.03 -30.72
C ASP A 363 -12.09 -1.85 -29.93
N PRO A 364 -11.16 -2.83 -30.01
CA PRO A 364 -9.89 -2.80 -29.28
C PRO A 364 -8.91 -1.69 -29.69
N THR A 365 -9.28 -0.83 -30.65
CA THR A 365 -8.55 0.41 -30.93
C THR A 365 -8.88 1.54 -29.94
N LEU A 366 -9.83 1.33 -29.03
CA LEU A 366 -10.00 2.11 -27.81
C LEU A 366 -9.43 1.34 -26.62
N VAL A 367 -8.42 1.92 -25.98
CA VAL A 367 -7.57 1.26 -24.99
C VAL A 367 -7.52 2.09 -23.71
N PHE A 368 -7.38 1.44 -22.57
CA PHE A 368 -7.30 2.06 -21.24
C PHE A 368 -6.01 1.61 -20.54
N VAL A 369 -5.31 2.55 -19.93
CA VAL A 369 -4.15 2.28 -19.08
C VAL A 369 -4.31 3.09 -17.81
N GLY A 370 -4.17 2.45 -16.65
CA GLY A 370 -4.30 3.15 -15.36
C GLY A 370 -5.65 3.04 -14.66
N LEU A 371 -6.47 2.04 -14.99
CA LEU A 371 -7.75 1.81 -14.31
C LEU A 371 -7.66 1.06 -12.99
N PRO A 372 -6.78 0.04 -12.82
CA PRO A 372 -6.71 -0.67 -11.56
C PRO A 372 -6.35 0.24 -10.38
N TYR A 373 -7.03 0.05 -9.25
CA TYR A 373 -6.76 0.81 -8.01
C TYR A 373 -6.69 -0.12 -6.79
N TYR A 374 -6.27 0.44 -5.65
CA TYR A 374 -5.86 -0.29 -4.43
C TYR A 374 -4.74 -1.30 -4.70
N THR A 375 -3.63 -0.82 -5.28
CA THR A 375 -2.52 -1.67 -5.76
C THR A 375 -1.21 -0.88 -5.85
N PHE A 376 -0.11 -1.55 -6.22
CA PHE A 376 1.17 -0.99 -6.67
C PHE A 376 1.02 -0.29 -8.02
N THR A 377 0.41 0.88 -8.00
CA THR A 377 -0.16 1.53 -9.20
C THR A 377 0.85 1.70 -10.34
N PHE A 378 2.09 2.09 -10.09
CA PHE A 378 3.04 2.39 -11.19
C PHE A 378 3.46 1.13 -11.94
N SER A 379 3.86 0.07 -11.22
CA SER A 379 4.33 -1.18 -11.82
C SER A 379 3.23 -1.90 -12.60
N ILE A 380 1.99 -1.89 -12.10
CA ILE A 380 0.84 -2.45 -12.83
C ILE A 380 0.58 -1.68 -14.12
N PHE A 381 0.61 -0.35 -14.07
CA PHE A 381 0.39 0.46 -15.27
C PHE A 381 1.51 0.28 -16.30
N ASP A 382 2.72 -0.02 -15.84
CA ASP A 382 3.83 -0.35 -16.73
C ASP A 382 3.59 -1.67 -17.46
N PHE A 383 3.13 -2.72 -16.78
CA PHE A 383 2.75 -3.96 -17.45
C PHE A 383 1.58 -3.78 -18.42
N GLN A 384 0.56 -3.00 -18.07
CA GLN A 384 -0.50 -2.65 -19.00
C GLN A 384 0.06 -1.93 -20.24
N ALA A 385 0.94 -0.94 -20.05
CA ALA A 385 1.57 -0.20 -21.14
C ALA A 385 2.45 -1.10 -22.04
N ILE A 386 3.19 -2.04 -21.45
CA ILE A 386 3.97 -3.04 -22.18
C ILE A 386 3.05 -3.91 -23.05
N VAL A 387 1.97 -4.47 -22.46
CA VAL A 387 0.98 -5.29 -23.18
C VAL A 387 0.39 -4.51 -24.36
N VAL A 388 -0.01 -3.26 -24.13
CA VAL A 388 -0.55 -2.38 -25.19
C VAL A 388 0.46 -2.18 -26.32
N ALA A 389 1.72 -1.89 -25.99
CA ALA A 389 2.76 -1.72 -27.02
C ALA A 389 3.03 -3.00 -27.81
N GLN A 390 2.98 -4.17 -27.16
CA GLN A 390 3.12 -5.46 -27.82
C GLN A 390 1.96 -5.75 -28.78
N VAL A 391 0.73 -5.47 -28.37
CA VAL A 391 -0.46 -5.67 -29.21
C VAL A 391 -0.47 -4.70 -30.40
N LEU A 392 -0.27 -3.41 -30.14
CA LEU A 392 -0.36 -2.37 -31.19
C LEU A 392 0.81 -2.40 -32.18
N SER A 393 1.96 -2.95 -31.80
CA SER A 393 3.06 -3.22 -32.73
C SER A 393 2.85 -4.48 -33.58
N GLY A 394 1.78 -5.25 -33.32
CA GLY A 394 1.49 -6.51 -34.00
C GLY A 394 2.30 -7.70 -33.46
N THR A 395 3.06 -7.52 -32.39
CA THR A 395 3.88 -8.58 -31.77
C THR A 395 3.01 -9.59 -31.01
N VAL A 396 1.89 -9.15 -30.44
CA VAL A 396 0.93 -10.00 -29.72
C VAL A 396 -0.44 -9.86 -30.36
N GLN A 397 -1.12 -10.98 -30.56
CA GLN A 397 -2.49 -10.98 -31.07
C GLN A 397 -3.48 -10.97 -29.90
N LEU A 398 -4.54 -10.19 -30.05
CA LEU A 398 -5.68 -10.25 -29.13
C LEU A 398 -6.44 -11.57 -29.30
N PRO A 399 -7.02 -12.12 -28.22
CA PRO A 399 -8.02 -13.16 -28.35
C PRO A 399 -9.20 -12.69 -29.20
N THR A 400 -10.01 -13.64 -29.67
CA THR A 400 -11.24 -13.31 -30.40
C THR A 400 -12.20 -12.52 -29.52
N LYS A 401 -13.10 -11.73 -30.14
CA LYS A 401 -14.13 -10.98 -29.40
C LYS A 401 -14.97 -11.86 -28.47
N ALA A 402 -15.24 -13.10 -28.86
CA ALA A 402 -15.98 -14.07 -28.06
C ALA A 402 -15.20 -14.52 -26.81
N GLU A 403 -13.89 -14.78 -26.94
CA GLU A 403 -13.02 -15.14 -25.81
C GLU A 403 -12.88 -13.98 -24.84
N MET A 404 -12.63 -12.76 -25.35
CA MET A 404 -12.56 -11.56 -24.51
C MET A 404 -13.87 -11.31 -23.75
N ARG A 405 -15.02 -11.52 -24.41
CA ARG A 405 -16.34 -11.42 -23.77
C ARG A 405 -16.54 -12.48 -22.70
N SER A 406 -16.14 -13.72 -22.98
CA SER A 406 -16.21 -14.82 -22.00
C SER A 406 -15.40 -14.51 -20.75
N GLU A 407 -14.19 -13.96 -20.91
CA GLU A 407 -13.32 -13.60 -19.79
C GLU A 407 -13.88 -12.42 -18.98
N TYR A 408 -14.44 -11.41 -19.66
CA TYR A 408 -15.15 -10.31 -18.99
C TYR A 408 -16.32 -10.81 -18.15
N ASN A 409 -17.15 -11.71 -18.69
CA ASN A 409 -18.28 -12.29 -17.97
C ASN A 409 -17.80 -13.11 -16.77
N ALA A 410 -16.74 -13.91 -16.93
CA ALA A 410 -16.14 -14.66 -15.83
C ALA A 410 -15.59 -13.73 -14.73
N LYS A 411 -15.01 -12.58 -15.09
CA LYS A 411 -14.60 -11.55 -14.13
C LYS A 411 -15.80 -10.95 -13.39
N VAL A 412 -16.89 -10.64 -14.10
CA VAL A 412 -18.14 -10.14 -13.49
C VAL A 412 -18.69 -11.15 -12.48
N GLU A 413 -18.73 -12.44 -12.82
CA GLU A 413 -19.17 -13.50 -11.90
C GLU A 413 -18.25 -13.63 -10.68
N ARG A 414 -16.93 -13.54 -10.88
CA ARG A 414 -15.92 -13.70 -9.82
C ARG A 414 -15.86 -12.51 -8.86
N VAL A 415 -15.93 -11.29 -9.38
CA VAL A 415 -15.65 -10.05 -8.62
C VAL A 415 -16.92 -9.30 -8.24
N GLY A 416 -17.96 -9.40 -9.07
CA GLY A 416 -19.16 -8.56 -8.99
C GLY A 416 -18.96 -7.16 -9.58
N LEU A 417 -20.08 -6.47 -9.82
CA LEU A 417 -20.10 -5.12 -10.39
C LEU A 417 -19.91 -4.03 -9.31
N GLY A 418 -19.61 -2.81 -9.76
CA GLY A 418 -19.51 -1.59 -8.98
C GLY A 418 -18.08 -1.25 -8.55
N LYS A 419 -17.94 -0.55 -7.42
CA LYS A 419 -16.67 -0.02 -6.84
C LYS A 419 -15.61 -1.09 -6.51
N VAL A 420 -15.85 -2.35 -6.79
CA VAL A 420 -14.92 -3.46 -6.56
C VAL A 420 -14.29 -3.93 -7.86
N PHE A 421 -14.88 -3.59 -9.00
CA PHE A 421 -14.63 -4.26 -10.28
C PHE A 421 -13.20 -4.08 -10.81
N HIS A 422 -12.58 -2.90 -10.60
CA HIS A 422 -11.18 -2.63 -10.95
C HIS A 422 -10.24 -2.65 -9.74
N SER A 423 -10.72 -3.07 -8.57
CA SER A 423 -9.84 -3.32 -7.44
C SER A 423 -9.09 -4.62 -7.69
N ILE A 424 -7.77 -4.58 -7.74
CA ILE A 424 -6.92 -5.78 -7.83
C ILE A 424 -6.19 -6.08 -6.53
N LEU A 425 -6.61 -5.42 -5.44
CA LEU A 425 -6.12 -5.64 -4.08
C LEU A 425 -6.10 -7.14 -3.74
N GLY A 426 -4.91 -7.73 -3.59
CA GLY A 426 -4.68 -9.15 -3.28
C GLY A 426 -4.58 -10.09 -4.45
N THR A 427 -4.74 -9.57 -5.65
CA THR A 427 -4.68 -10.33 -6.90
C THR A 427 -3.66 -9.72 -7.84
N GLU A 428 -2.80 -8.82 -7.36
CA GLU A 428 -1.81 -8.09 -8.15
C GLU A 428 -0.89 -9.05 -8.91
N GLU A 429 -0.36 -10.06 -8.22
CA GLU A 429 0.54 -11.06 -8.81
C GLU A 429 -0.17 -11.87 -9.88
N ASN A 430 -1.39 -12.34 -9.60
CA ASN A 430 -2.19 -13.12 -10.55
C ASN A 430 -2.51 -12.28 -11.79
N TYR A 431 -2.87 -11.01 -11.61
CA TYR A 431 -3.15 -10.11 -12.72
C TYR A 431 -1.92 -9.93 -13.62
N VAL A 432 -0.74 -9.67 -13.04
CA VAL A 432 0.51 -9.55 -13.81
C VAL A 432 0.90 -10.88 -14.44
N HIS A 433 0.76 -11.99 -13.72
CA HIS A 433 1.06 -13.32 -14.22
C HIS A 433 0.19 -13.69 -15.42
N ASP A 434 -1.10 -13.40 -15.36
CA ASP A 434 -2.04 -13.67 -16.45
C ASP A 434 -1.69 -12.82 -17.69
N LEU A 435 -1.42 -11.52 -17.51
CA LEU A 435 -0.97 -10.63 -18.60
C LEU A 435 0.32 -11.13 -19.25
N LEU A 436 1.34 -11.45 -18.45
CA LEU A 436 2.63 -11.91 -18.95
C LEU A 436 2.54 -13.30 -19.57
N THR A 437 1.70 -14.20 -19.04
CA THR A 437 1.48 -15.53 -19.61
C THR A 437 0.85 -15.41 -21.00
N TRP A 438 -0.18 -14.60 -21.17
CA TRP A 438 -0.79 -14.33 -22.47
C TRP A 438 0.22 -13.74 -23.47
N VAL A 439 0.94 -12.69 -23.07
CA VAL A 439 1.94 -12.03 -23.91
C VAL A 439 3.09 -12.98 -24.28
N ASN A 440 3.65 -13.70 -23.30
CA ASN A 440 4.80 -14.58 -23.51
C ASN A 440 4.44 -15.82 -24.33
N THR A 441 3.21 -16.32 -24.23
CA THR A 441 2.73 -17.41 -25.10
C THR A 441 2.74 -16.97 -26.56
N SER A 442 2.24 -15.76 -26.85
CA SER A 442 2.25 -15.19 -28.21
C SER A 442 3.66 -14.91 -28.72
N ARG A 443 4.56 -14.42 -27.85
CA ARG A 443 5.96 -14.15 -28.16
C ARG A 443 6.75 -15.42 -28.44
N ALA A 444 6.52 -16.48 -27.67
CA ALA A 444 7.17 -17.78 -27.86
C ALA A 444 6.83 -18.40 -29.22
N ALA A 445 5.58 -18.24 -29.69
CA ALA A 445 5.16 -18.67 -31.02
C ALA A 445 5.90 -17.94 -32.17
N GLN A 446 6.56 -16.81 -31.88
CA GLN A 446 7.36 -16.01 -32.80
C GLN A 446 8.86 -16.04 -32.45
N GLU A 447 9.30 -16.95 -31.58
CA GLU A 447 10.69 -17.09 -31.13
C GLU A 447 11.28 -15.82 -30.48
N LEU A 448 10.43 -14.98 -29.88
CA LEU A 448 10.83 -13.78 -29.17
C LEU A 448 11.12 -14.05 -27.69
N VAL A 449 12.09 -13.31 -27.13
CA VAL A 449 12.48 -13.42 -25.72
C VAL A 449 11.30 -13.11 -24.80
N ALA A 450 11.06 -13.92 -23.78
CA ALA A 450 10.01 -13.69 -22.79
C ALA A 450 10.23 -12.37 -22.04
N ILE A 451 9.15 -11.60 -21.87
CA ILE A 451 9.11 -10.44 -20.99
C ILE A 451 9.06 -10.97 -19.56
N LYS A 452 10.04 -10.55 -18.76
CA LYS A 452 10.10 -10.90 -17.34
C LYS A 452 9.31 -9.86 -16.53
N GLY A 453 8.68 -10.30 -15.46
CA GLY A 453 8.21 -9.37 -14.43
C GLY A 453 9.39 -8.65 -13.77
N PHE A 454 9.09 -7.59 -13.02
CA PHE A 454 10.03 -7.05 -12.04
C PHE A 454 10.41 -8.16 -11.05
N SER A 455 11.59 -8.05 -10.43
CA SER A 455 12.09 -9.08 -9.51
C SER A 455 11.04 -9.47 -8.44
N SER A 456 11.19 -10.61 -7.77
CA SER A 456 10.25 -11.14 -6.76
C SER A 456 9.95 -10.21 -5.57
N SER A 457 10.57 -9.03 -5.52
CA SER A 457 10.30 -7.95 -4.55
C SER A 457 9.08 -7.09 -4.91
N CYS A 458 8.55 -7.17 -6.15
CA CYS A 458 7.35 -6.45 -6.59
C CYS A 458 6.04 -7.12 -6.13
N PHE A 459 6.16 -8.29 -5.49
CA PHE A 459 5.08 -9.23 -5.20
C PHE A 459 5.03 -9.53 -3.69
N VAL A 460 4.94 -8.47 -2.88
CA VAL A 460 4.50 -8.61 -1.49
C VAL A 460 2.99 -8.35 -1.50
N PRO A 461 2.12 -9.34 -1.33
CA PRO A 461 0.68 -9.11 -1.31
C PRO A 461 0.32 -8.21 -0.12
N VAL A 462 -0.47 -7.16 -0.38
CA VAL A 462 -1.02 -6.26 0.67
C VAL A 462 -1.88 -7.03 1.69
N TYR A 463 -2.19 -8.30 1.41
CA TYR A 463 -2.96 -9.21 2.28
C TYR A 463 -2.21 -9.67 3.54
N ALA A 464 -0.91 -9.46 3.66
CA ALA A 464 -0.20 -9.70 4.92
C ALA A 464 -0.42 -8.59 5.98
N VAL A 465 -1.08 -7.48 5.63
CA VAL A 465 -1.27 -6.32 6.54
C VAL A 465 -2.74 -6.04 6.87
N LEU A 466 -3.72 -6.51 6.08
CA LEU A 466 -5.12 -6.05 6.24
C LEU A 466 -6.22 -7.12 6.35
N THR A 467 -5.96 -8.43 6.17
CA THR A 467 -7.05 -9.43 6.03
C THR A 467 -7.04 -10.65 6.96
N ILE A 468 -6.24 -10.69 8.02
CA ILE A 468 -6.33 -11.80 9.02
C ILE A 468 -7.50 -11.63 10.01
N ILE A 469 -8.26 -10.52 9.99
CA ILE A 469 -9.28 -10.25 11.03
C ILE A 469 -10.72 -10.62 10.63
N SER A 470 -11.02 -10.92 9.36
CA SER A 470 -12.43 -10.85 8.89
C SER A 470 -13.19 -12.17 8.70
N LEU A 471 -12.73 -13.33 9.19
CA LEU A 471 -13.42 -14.63 8.94
C LEU A 471 -13.65 -15.55 10.15
N ILE A 472 -13.60 -15.04 11.39
CA ILE A 472 -14.08 -15.79 12.57
C ILE A 472 -14.95 -14.90 13.47
N THR A 473 -16.10 -14.43 12.97
CA THR A 473 -17.16 -13.83 13.82
C THR A 473 -18.55 -14.10 13.27
N VAL A 474 -18.89 -15.35 12.95
CA VAL A 474 -20.28 -15.81 12.88
C VAL A 474 -20.37 -17.16 13.58
N THR A 475 -20.46 -17.10 14.91
CA THR A 475 -21.06 -18.02 15.90
C THR A 475 -20.26 -17.84 17.19
N VAL A 476 -20.94 -17.90 18.34
CA VAL A 476 -20.47 -17.48 19.68
C VAL A 476 -20.68 -15.98 19.98
N SER A 477 -21.94 -15.56 19.90
CA SER A 477 -22.48 -14.50 20.77
C SER A 477 -23.70 -15.06 21.49
N LEU A 478 -23.47 -15.76 22.59
CA LEU A 478 -24.42 -15.85 23.71
C LEU A 478 -23.64 -16.36 24.93
N VAL A 479 -23.83 -15.69 26.06
CA VAL A 479 -23.11 -15.88 27.34
C VAL A 479 -21.75 -15.16 27.41
N HIS A 480 -21.76 -13.83 27.55
CA HIS A 480 -20.90 -13.07 28.47
C HIS A 480 -21.43 -11.63 28.58
N LEU A 481 -22.72 -11.49 28.88
CA LEU A 481 -23.23 -10.35 29.64
C LEU A 481 -23.35 -10.82 31.09
N LEU A 482 -22.88 -9.99 32.01
CA LEU A 482 -22.87 -10.11 33.49
C LEU A 482 -21.52 -10.49 34.12
N SER A 483 -20.54 -9.57 34.09
CA SER A 483 -19.68 -9.10 35.21
C SER A 483 -18.87 -7.92 34.62
N GLY A 484 -18.92 -6.68 35.10
CA GLY A 484 -18.62 -6.26 36.47
C GLY A 484 -17.15 -5.86 36.59
N THR A 485 -16.86 -4.56 36.40
CA THR A 485 -15.66 -3.81 36.83
C THR A 485 -14.28 -4.19 36.27
N GLY A 486 -13.63 -3.23 35.62
CA GLY A 486 -12.21 -3.29 35.29
C GLY A 486 -11.34 -3.46 36.53
N THR A 487 -10.52 -4.50 36.52
CA THR A 487 -9.38 -4.68 37.43
C THR A 487 -8.18 -5.04 36.56
N THR A 488 -7.12 -4.23 36.64
CA THR A 488 -5.80 -4.57 36.13
C THR A 488 -5.36 -5.87 36.83
N ALA A 489 -5.29 -6.98 36.09
CA ALA A 489 -4.84 -8.25 36.63
C ALA A 489 -3.37 -8.13 37.05
N THR A 490 -3.12 -7.99 38.36
CA THR A 490 -1.77 -8.08 38.93
C THR A 490 -1.37 -9.55 39.02
N PHE A 491 -0.46 -9.99 38.15
CA PHE A 491 0.09 -11.35 38.20
C PHE A 491 0.86 -11.54 39.51
N PRO A 492 0.72 -12.69 40.20
CA PRO A 492 1.49 -12.98 41.40
C PRO A 492 2.99 -13.01 41.07
N PRO A 493 3.87 -12.55 41.99
CA PRO A 493 5.31 -12.51 41.75
C PRO A 493 5.88 -13.92 41.46
N CYS A 494 6.75 -14.02 40.45
CA CYS A 494 7.42 -15.27 40.07
C CYS A 494 8.31 -15.77 41.22
N LYS A 495 8.06 -17.00 41.69
CA LYS A 495 8.81 -17.58 42.82
C LYS A 495 10.09 -18.30 42.38
N ASN A 496 10.08 -18.92 41.20
CA ASN A 496 11.19 -19.75 40.68
C ASN A 496 11.40 -19.47 39.19
N PRO A 497 12.06 -18.35 38.83
CA PRO A 497 12.27 -18.01 37.43
C PRO A 497 13.18 -19.03 36.74
N ALA A 498 12.78 -19.50 35.56
CA ALA A 498 13.63 -20.35 34.74
C ALA A 498 14.89 -19.59 34.29
N VAL A 499 16.04 -20.26 34.16
CA VAL A 499 17.31 -19.62 33.79
C VAL A 499 17.62 -19.88 32.32
N ARG A 500 17.61 -18.84 31.48
CA ARG A 500 18.12 -18.89 30.11
C ARG A 500 19.65 -18.84 30.15
N ARG A 501 20.31 -19.87 29.63
CA ARG A 501 21.77 -20.05 29.74
C ARG A 501 22.49 -19.77 28.43
N GLU A 502 23.76 -19.38 28.55
CA GLU A 502 24.62 -19.16 27.38
C GLU A 502 24.92 -20.50 26.70
N TRP A 503 24.92 -20.54 25.37
CA TRP A 503 25.09 -21.74 24.54
C TRP A 503 26.24 -22.67 24.97
N ARG A 504 27.43 -22.13 25.28
CA ARG A 504 28.62 -22.91 25.68
C ARG A 504 28.53 -23.49 27.08
N SER A 505 27.62 -22.97 27.91
CA SER A 505 27.37 -23.53 29.24
C SER A 505 26.45 -24.74 29.21
N LEU A 506 25.74 -24.98 28.10
CA LEU A 506 24.90 -26.14 27.93
C LEU A 506 25.72 -27.42 27.70
N THR A 507 25.25 -28.52 28.29
CA THR A 507 25.69 -29.88 27.98
C THR A 507 25.28 -30.26 26.55
N SER A 508 25.98 -31.23 25.94
CA SER A 508 25.64 -31.69 24.59
C SER A 508 24.20 -32.22 24.49
N SER A 509 23.68 -32.85 25.55
CA SER A 509 22.29 -33.30 25.60
C SER A 509 21.29 -32.13 25.65
N GLU A 510 21.59 -31.05 26.35
CA GLU A 510 20.73 -29.85 26.38
C GLU A 510 20.73 -29.14 25.01
N LYS A 511 21.90 -29.04 24.36
CA LYS A 511 22.00 -28.49 23.00
C LYS A 511 21.19 -29.32 22.00
N GLN A 512 21.34 -30.64 22.03
CA GLN A 512 20.59 -31.56 21.16
C GLN A 512 19.08 -31.49 21.42
N ASN A 513 18.65 -31.39 22.68
CA ASN A 513 17.24 -31.22 23.02
C ASN A 513 16.66 -29.95 22.37
N PHE A 514 17.39 -28.83 22.41
CA PHE A 514 16.97 -27.61 21.72
C PHE A 514 16.94 -27.78 20.19
N THR A 515 18.04 -28.21 19.56
CA THR A 515 18.10 -28.32 18.10
C THR A 515 17.08 -29.31 17.55
N GLN A 516 16.86 -30.44 18.25
CA GLN A 516 15.89 -31.43 17.83
C GLN A 516 14.45 -30.95 17.98
N ALA A 517 14.16 -30.15 19.02
CA ALA A 517 12.84 -29.53 19.15
C ALA A 517 12.56 -28.54 18.01
N VAL A 518 13.56 -27.76 17.57
CA VAL A 518 13.41 -26.87 16.42
C VAL A 518 13.18 -27.64 15.12
N ILE A 519 13.96 -28.71 14.88
CA ILE A 519 13.77 -29.60 13.72
C ILE A 519 12.39 -30.25 13.73
N CYS A 520 11.92 -30.70 14.90
CA CYS A 520 10.57 -31.21 15.07
C CYS A 520 9.54 -30.14 14.70
N LEU A 521 9.68 -28.90 15.17
CA LEU A 521 8.75 -27.82 14.85
C LEU A 521 8.71 -27.53 13.34
N ALA A 522 9.87 -27.64 12.68
CA ALA A 522 10.03 -27.53 11.23
C ALA A 522 9.61 -28.79 10.44
N SER A 523 9.02 -29.77 11.10
CA SER A 523 8.42 -30.95 10.46
C SER A 523 6.89 -30.98 10.62
N ILE A 524 6.34 -30.12 11.47
CA ILE A 524 4.91 -30.08 11.74
C ILE A 524 4.25 -29.11 10.75
N PRO A 525 3.29 -29.58 9.94
CA PRO A 525 2.61 -28.72 8.97
C PRO A 525 1.96 -27.50 9.64
N SER A 526 2.09 -26.35 8.97
CA SER A 526 1.45 -25.11 9.37
C SER A 526 -0.07 -25.22 9.21
N THR A 527 -0.81 -24.61 10.13
CA THR A 527 -2.25 -24.35 9.97
C THR A 527 -2.54 -22.99 9.32
N TRP A 528 -1.51 -22.16 9.15
CA TRP A 528 -1.59 -20.79 8.64
C TRP A 528 -1.17 -20.69 7.17
N GLN A 529 -0.33 -21.61 6.68
CA GLN A 529 0.34 -21.51 5.39
C GLN A 529 0.27 -22.85 4.64
N PRO A 530 -0.22 -22.86 3.38
CA PRO A 530 -0.14 -24.05 2.55
C PRO A 530 1.34 -24.36 2.24
N ASN A 531 1.73 -25.62 2.41
CA ASN A 531 3.10 -26.12 2.17
C ASN A 531 4.20 -25.53 3.10
N GLY A 532 3.82 -24.92 4.22
CA GLY A 532 4.75 -24.47 5.27
C GLY A 532 4.66 -25.31 6.55
N THR A 533 5.51 -24.98 7.52
CA THR A 533 5.56 -25.62 8.84
C THR A 533 5.32 -24.62 9.96
N ILE A 534 5.04 -25.07 11.18
CA ILE A 534 4.90 -24.17 12.33
C ILE A 534 6.18 -23.33 12.53
N TYR A 535 7.35 -23.89 12.20
CA TYR A 535 8.60 -23.13 12.22
C TYR A 535 8.60 -21.96 11.22
N ASP A 536 8.08 -22.19 9.99
CA ASP A 536 7.97 -21.15 8.98
C ASP A 536 6.99 -20.04 9.39
N ASP A 537 5.94 -20.38 10.15
CA ASP A 537 4.97 -19.39 10.63
C ASP A 537 5.62 -18.31 11.50
N PHE A 538 6.65 -18.64 12.29
CA PHE A 538 7.39 -17.64 13.05
C PHE A 538 8.21 -16.71 12.16
N ALA A 539 8.81 -17.23 11.09
CA ALA A 539 9.54 -16.41 10.12
C ALA A 539 8.58 -15.46 9.39
N ILE A 540 7.38 -15.93 9.05
CA ILE A 540 6.32 -15.15 8.41
C ILE A 540 5.73 -14.11 9.36
N LEU A 541 5.45 -14.47 10.61
CA LEU A 541 5.04 -13.53 11.66
C LEU A 541 6.05 -12.39 11.80
N HIS A 542 7.34 -12.74 11.86
CA HIS A 542 8.41 -11.76 11.96
C HIS A 542 8.54 -10.88 10.69
N GLY A 543 8.44 -11.49 9.50
CA GLY A 543 8.45 -10.78 8.23
C GLY A 543 7.22 -9.90 8.00
N GLY A 544 6.07 -10.24 8.58
CA GLY A 544 4.84 -9.46 8.53
C GLY A 544 4.74 -8.47 9.69
N ILE A 545 4.07 -8.90 10.77
CA ILE A 545 3.78 -8.05 11.94
C ILE A 545 5.07 -7.58 12.64
N GLY A 546 6.08 -8.44 12.73
CA GLY A 546 7.35 -8.10 13.36
C GLY A 546 8.11 -6.96 12.67
N SER A 547 7.93 -6.77 11.36
CA SER A 547 8.60 -5.71 10.59
C SER A 547 8.24 -4.30 11.07
N TRP A 548 7.00 -4.11 11.56
CA TRP A 548 6.51 -2.85 12.13
C TRP A 548 7.14 -2.52 13.48
N CYS A 549 7.73 -3.52 14.16
CA CYS A 549 8.43 -3.32 15.43
C CYS A 549 9.90 -2.97 15.22
N HIS A 550 10.42 -3.05 13.98
CA HIS A 550 11.80 -2.68 13.70
C HIS A 550 11.91 -1.15 13.63
N ARG A 551 12.98 -0.59 14.22
CA ARG A 551 13.25 0.87 14.30
C ARG A 551 12.22 1.66 15.13
N SER A 552 11.52 1.00 16.04
CA SER A 552 10.61 1.59 17.03
C SER A 552 10.94 1.13 18.43
N ALA A 553 10.28 1.72 19.43
CA ALA A 553 10.39 1.33 20.83
C ALA A 553 9.97 -0.13 21.06
N SER A 554 8.97 -0.61 20.32
CA SER A 554 8.41 -1.96 20.46
C SER A 554 9.37 -3.10 20.09
N PHE A 555 10.51 -2.81 19.46
CA PHE A 555 11.48 -3.83 19.02
C PHE A 555 11.84 -4.83 20.13
N LEU A 556 12.36 -4.34 21.26
CA LEU A 556 12.82 -5.19 22.36
C LEU A 556 11.67 -5.98 23.03
N PRO A 557 10.56 -5.35 23.46
CA PRO A 557 9.46 -6.09 24.08
C PRO A 557 8.77 -7.08 23.13
N TRP A 558 8.63 -6.75 21.84
CA TRP A 558 8.05 -7.67 20.86
C TRP A 558 8.93 -8.92 20.68
N HIS A 559 10.24 -8.76 20.47
CA HIS A 559 11.12 -9.92 20.30
C HIS A 559 11.25 -10.75 21.59
N ARG A 560 11.22 -10.11 22.77
CA ARG A 560 11.15 -10.81 24.06
C ARG A 560 9.94 -11.73 24.12
N TYR A 561 8.76 -11.23 23.78
CA TYR A 561 7.54 -12.05 23.81
C TYR A 561 7.55 -13.13 22.71
N THR A 562 8.10 -12.85 21.53
CA THR A 562 8.27 -13.85 20.46
C THR A 562 9.12 -15.04 20.93
N LEU A 563 10.17 -14.80 21.72
CA LEU A 563 10.96 -15.89 22.31
C LEU A 563 10.18 -16.75 23.30
N VAL A 564 9.18 -16.19 23.98
CA VAL A 564 8.30 -16.91 24.92
C VAL A 564 7.30 -17.75 24.15
N VAL A 565 6.68 -17.16 23.11
CA VAL A 565 5.76 -17.87 22.21
C VAL A 565 6.47 -19.02 21.51
N PHE A 566 7.70 -18.80 21.02
CA PHE A 566 8.52 -19.85 20.39
C PHE A 566 8.86 -20.97 21.38
N GLU A 567 9.32 -20.64 22.58
CA GLU A 567 9.61 -21.64 23.62
C GLU A 567 8.37 -22.46 24.02
N LYS A 568 7.21 -21.81 24.08
CA LYS A 568 5.92 -22.47 24.33
C LYS A 568 5.58 -23.44 23.19
N ALA A 569 5.73 -23.03 21.93
CA ALA A 569 5.49 -23.90 20.78
C ALA A 569 6.43 -25.13 20.79
N LEU A 570 7.71 -24.97 21.10
CA LEU A 570 8.66 -26.08 21.25
C LEU A 570 8.23 -27.06 22.35
N ARG A 571 7.67 -26.58 23.46
CA ARG A 571 7.14 -27.42 24.54
C ARG A 571 5.89 -28.17 24.12
N GLU A 572 4.91 -27.46 23.60
CA GLU A 572 3.58 -28.00 23.29
C GLU A 572 3.62 -29.01 22.15
N HIS A 573 4.43 -28.74 21.11
CA HIS A 573 4.48 -29.55 19.91
C HIS A 573 5.61 -30.58 19.89
N CYS A 574 6.72 -30.30 20.59
CA CYS A 574 7.96 -31.06 20.45
C CYS A 574 8.58 -31.51 21.77
N GLY A 575 7.89 -31.32 22.91
CA GLY A 575 8.33 -31.82 24.21
C GLY A 575 9.62 -31.19 24.74
N PHE A 576 9.98 -29.99 24.28
CA PHE A 576 11.19 -29.29 24.72
C PHE A 576 11.16 -29.02 26.23
N THR A 577 12.15 -29.49 26.99
CA THR A 577 12.16 -29.36 28.47
C THR A 577 13.07 -28.27 29.01
N GLY A 578 13.87 -27.62 28.14
CA GLY A 578 14.81 -26.58 28.51
C GLY A 578 14.25 -25.16 28.42
N GLN A 579 15.17 -24.20 28.30
CA GLN A 579 14.90 -22.79 27.97
C GLN A 579 15.63 -22.46 26.65
N VAL A 580 15.08 -21.53 25.86
CA VAL A 580 15.78 -21.02 24.67
C VAL A 580 17.12 -20.42 25.11
N PRO A 581 18.27 -20.96 24.67
CA PRO A 581 19.57 -20.44 25.07
C PRO A 581 19.86 -19.11 24.40
N TYR A 582 20.83 -18.37 24.93
CA TYR A 582 21.37 -17.20 24.26
C TYR A 582 22.78 -17.46 23.71
N TRP A 583 23.09 -16.86 22.57
CA TRP A 583 24.42 -16.88 21.98
C TRP A 583 25.13 -15.56 22.25
N ASP A 584 26.16 -15.58 23.10
CA ASP A 584 26.93 -14.37 23.39
C ASP A 584 27.95 -14.08 22.27
N TRP A 585 27.43 -13.59 21.14
CA TRP A 585 28.18 -13.29 19.93
C TRP A 585 29.29 -12.25 20.14
N THR A 586 29.30 -11.51 21.26
CA THR A 586 30.38 -10.58 21.62
C THR A 586 31.73 -11.28 21.84
N LEU A 587 31.71 -12.60 22.02
CA LEU A 587 32.89 -13.43 22.21
C LEU A 587 33.38 -14.07 20.91
N ASP A 588 32.58 -14.01 19.85
CA ASP A 588 32.82 -14.73 18.59
C ASP A 588 32.96 -13.80 17.37
N TRP A 589 32.57 -12.53 17.47
CA TRP A 589 32.46 -11.63 16.31
C TRP A 589 33.75 -11.49 15.48
N MET A 590 34.94 -11.62 16.10
CA MET A 590 36.22 -11.56 15.38
C MET A 590 36.51 -12.82 14.55
N ASN A 591 35.86 -13.95 14.85
CA ASN A 591 36.04 -15.21 14.14
C ASN A 591 34.77 -16.07 14.21
N LEU A 592 33.68 -15.56 13.62
CA LEU A 592 32.38 -16.21 13.66
C LEU A 592 32.43 -17.66 13.19
N ALA A 593 33.16 -17.93 12.11
CA ALA A 593 33.26 -19.27 11.52
C ALA A 593 33.78 -20.35 12.48
N ASN A 594 34.50 -19.97 13.54
CA ASN A 594 35.02 -20.90 14.55
C ASN A 594 34.24 -20.84 15.88
N SER A 595 33.11 -20.14 15.93
CA SER A 595 32.25 -20.17 17.12
C SER A 595 31.72 -21.58 17.35
N SER A 596 31.71 -21.99 18.61
CA SER A 596 31.13 -23.28 19.03
C SER A 596 29.65 -23.45 18.67
N ILE A 597 28.93 -22.35 18.39
CA ILE A 597 27.54 -22.45 17.94
C ILE A 597 27.41 -23.01 16.53
N PHE A 598 28.44 -22.90 15.70
CA PHE A 598 28.47 -23.46 14.35
C PHE A 598 29.16 -24.84 14.30
N ASN A 599 29.31 -25.52 15.45
CA ASN A 599 29.81 -26.89 15.48
C ASN A 599 28.89 -27.81 14.66
N SER A 600 29.47 -28.72 13.88
CA SER A 600 28.74 -29.62 12.98
C SER A 600 28.16 -30.87 13.67
N VAL A 601 28.36 -31.04 14.98
CA VAL A 601 27.85 -32.16 15.77
C VAL A 601 26.80 -31.69 16.76
N ASP A 602 27.17 -30.78 17.66
CA ASP A 602 26.29 -30.31 18.74
C ASP A 602 25.91 -28.83 18.59
N GLY A 603 26.21 -28.22 17.44
CA GLY A 603 25.92 -26.83 17.04
C GLY A 603 24.78 -26.69 16.03
N PHE A 604 24.83 -25.63 15.24
CA PHE A 604 23.83 -25.27 14.22
C PHE A 604 24.29 -25.64 12.80
N GLY A 605 25.45 -26.30 12.65
CA GLY A 605 26.12 -26.51 11.36
C GLY A 605 27.11 -25.39 11.01
N GLY A 606 28.06 -25.71 10.15
CA GLY A 606 29.21 -24.87 9.80
C GLY A 606 28.89 -23.78 8.78
N ASP A 607 29.92 -23.39 8.03
CA ASP A 607 29.96 -22.19 7.18
C ASP A 607 29.39 -22.37 5.76
N GLY A 608 28.56 -23.39 5.55
CA GLY A 608 28.05 -23.75 4.23
C GLY A 608 29.04 -24.56 3.37
N ASP A 609 28.51 -25.16 2.30
CA ASP A 609 29.29 -25.92 1.32
C ASP A 609 30.22 -24.98 0.55
N ARG A 610 31.53 -25.05 0.83
CA ARG A 610 32.55 -24.24 0.17
C ARG A 610 32.62 -24.45 -1.35
N THR A 611 32.14 -25.60 -1.83
CA THR A 611 32.14 -25.96 -3.25
C THR A 611 30.78 -25.77 -3.91
N GLY A 612 29.75 -25.50 -3.11
CA GLY A 612 28.37 -25.34 -3.56
C GLY A 612 28.09 -23.96 -4.18
N PRO A 613 27.01 -23.84 -4.96
CA PRO A 613 26.56 -22.55 -5.48
C PRO A 613 26.12 -21.63 -4.34
N GLU A 614 26.23 -20.32 -4.56
CA GLU A 614 25.57 -19.33 -3.72
C GLU A 614 24.04 -19.47 -3.86
N VAL A 615 23.34 -19.32 -2.74
CA VAL A 615 21.89 -19.39 -2.65
C VAL A 615 21.36 -18.05 -2.12
N VAL A 616 20.60 -18.03 -1.01
CA VAL A 616 20.09 -16.81 -0.41
C VAL A 616 21.16 -16.03 0.36
N GLY A 617 21.07 -14.71 0.36
CA GLY A 617 21.91 -13.82 1.17
C GLY A 617 23.40 -13.84 0.86
N GLY A 618 23.79 -14.31 -0.32
CA GLY A 618 25.19 -14.50 -0.69
C GLY A 618 25.91 -15.57 0.12
N GLY A 619 25.15 -16.45 0.80
CA GLY A 619 25.66 -17.63 1.50
C GLY A 619 25.52 -18.89 0.64
N ARG A 620 26.09 -19.99 1.13
CA ARG A 620 26.04 -21.34 0.56
C ARG A 620 25.34 -22.29 1.53
N CYS A 621 24.71 -23.34 1.02
CA CYS A 621 23.92 -24.25 1.85
C CYS A 621 24.74 -24.89 2.97
N VAL A 622 24.23 -24.86 4.19
CA VAL A 622 24.75 -25.64 5.32
C VAL A 622 24.51 -27.12 5.03
N ILE A 623 25.61 -27.88 4.97
CA ILE A 623 25.63 -29.31 4.60
C ILE A 623 26.01 -30.23 5.76
N ASP A 624 26.22 -29.68 6.96
CA ASP A 624 26.59 -30.41 8.16
C ASP A 624 25.81 -29.90 9.40
N GLY A 625 25.83 -30.67 10.48
CA GLY A 625 25.07 -30.36 11.69
C GLY A 625 23.57 -30.66 11.61
N PRO A 626 22.85 -30.41 12.72
CA PRO A 626 21.45 -30.81 12.87
C PRO A 626 20.49 -30.16 11.85
N PHE A 627 20.82 -28.96 11.38
CA PHE A 627 19.98 -28.22 10.43
C PHE A 627 20.39 -28.43 8.97
N ALA A 628 21.32 -29.35 8.69
CA ALA A 628 21.61 -29.78 7.33
C ALA A 628 20.33 -30.35 6.69
N GLY A 629 19.94 -29.79 5.54
CA GLY A 629 18.72 -30.18 4.85
C GLY A 629 17.44 -29.51 5.34
N LEU A 630 17.48 -28.63 6.35
CA LEU A 630 16.34 -27.77 6.69
C LEU A 630 16.06 -26.82 5.51
N GLN A 631 14.80 -26.75 5.08
CA GLN A 631 14.37 -25.98 3.90
C GLN A 631 13.25 -24.98 4.27
N PRO A 632 13.55 -23.84 4.93
CA PRO A 632 12.54 -22.83 5.20
C PRO A 632 11.97 -22.26 3.90
N ILE A 633 10.74 -21.76 3.97
CA ILE A 633 10.03 -21.24 2.79
C ILE A 633 10.07 -19.72 2.65
N LEU A 634 10.73 -19.00 3.55
CA LEU A 634 10.74 -17.54 3.56
C LEU A 634 12.18 -17.02 3.67
N TYR A 635 12.58 -16.13 2.75
CA TYR A 635 13.81 -15.36 2.85
C TYR A 635 13.55 -13.89 2.47
N ASN A 636 13.95 -12.95 3.33
CA ASN A 636 13.84 -11.51 3.08
C ASN A 636 12.44 -11.08 2.57
N HIS A 637 11.39 -11.53 3.26
CA HIS A 637 9.97 -11.32 2.91
C HIS A 637 9.49 -11.97 1.60
N THR A 638 10.30 -12.79 0.95
CA THR A 638 9.92 -13.54 -0.26
C THR A 638 9.70 -15.01 0.07
N TYR A 639 8.59 -15.57 -0.43
CA TYR A 639 8.33 -17.01 -0.35
C TYR A 639 9.21 -17.75 -1.34
N VAL A 640 10.35 -18.25 -0.86
CA VAL A 640 11.27 -19.05 -1.63
C VAL A 640 11.74 -20.19 -0.75
N GLN A 641 11.54 -21.42 -1.19
CA GLN A 641 12.12 -22.56 -0.50
C GLN A 641 13.63 -22.55 -0.69
N HIS A 642 14.37 -22.54 0.42
CA HIS A 642 15.83 -22.46 0.39
C HIS A 642 16.44 -23.27 1.54
N CYS A 643 17.69 -23.70 1.39
CA CYS A 643 18.46 -24.26 2.50
C CYS A 643 18.88 -23.16 3.49
N ILE A 644 19.22 -23.53 4.72
CA ILE A 644 19.98 -22.62 5.59
C ILE A 644 21.30 -22.26 4.90
N ALA A 645 21.57 -20.97 4.72
CA ALA A 645 22.71 -20.48 3.94
C ALA A 645 23.68 -19.67 4.81
N ARG A 646 24.97 -20.00 4.75
CA ARG A 646 26.05 -19.32 5.50
C ARG A 646 27.28 -19.09 4.61
N GLY A 647 28.14 -18.16 5.01
CA GLY A 647 29.23 -17.64 4.18
C GLY A 647 30.10 -16.62 4.92
N PHE A 648 30.53 -16.96 6.12
CA PHE A 648 31.47 -16.24 6.97
C PHE A 648 32.87 -16.17 6.34
N ARG A 649 33.23 -17.13 5.47
CA ARG A 649 34.50 -17.17 4.72
C ARG A 649 34.29 -17.43 3.24
N ASP A 650 35.21 -16.90 2.42
CA ASP A 650 35.38 -17.28 1.01
C ASP A 650 36.84 -17.71 0.79
N GLY A 651 37.09 -19.02 0.91
CA GLY A 651 38.45 -19.55 1.06
C GLY A 651 39.09 -19.11 2.39
N ASP A 652 40.27 -18.48 2.31
CA ASP A 652 40.99 -17.93 3.47
C ASP A 652 40.60 -16.47 3.79
N GLN A 653 39.72 -15.85 2.98
CA GLN A 653 39.26 -14.48 3.19
C GLN A 653 37.96 -14.43 3.99
N ALA A 654 37.69 -13.27 4.60
CA ALA A 654 36.38 -13.00 5.18
C ALA A 654 35.30 -13.05 4.08
N GLY A 655 34.26 -13.83 4.30
CA GLY A 655 33.13 -13.97 3.40
C GLY A 655 32.19 -12.77 3.50
N ARG A 656 31.12 -12.81 2.69
CA ARG A 656 30.14 -11.70 2.62
C ARG A 656 29.32 -11.53 3.91
N ILE A 657 29.24 -12.56 4.76
CA ILE A 657 28.63 -12.49 6.09
C ILE A 657 29.72 -12.19 7.14
N SER A 658 30.08 -10.92 7.26
CA SER A 658 31.17 -10.49 8.15
C SER A 658 30.78 -10.52 9.64
N GLY A 659 31.72 -10.95 10.48
CA GLY A 659 31.62 -10.84 11.93
C GLY A 659 31.63 -9.41 12.47
N GLU A 660 32.10 -8.44 11.68
CA GLU A 660 32.07 -7.00 12.00
C GLU A 660 30.66 -6.46 12.28
N TYR A 661 29.63 -7.11 11.74
CA TYR A 661 28.25 -6.76 12.05
C TYR A 661 27.89 -7.05 13.51
N TYR A 662 28.59 -7.98 14.17
CA TYR A 662 28.35 -8.43 15.54
C TYR A 662 29.35 -7.84 16.54
N ARG A 663 30.14 -6.83 16.18
CA ARG A 663 30.99 -6.16 17.18
C ARG A 663 30.14 -5.42 18.22
N PRO A 664 30.58 -5.31 19.49
CA PRO A 664 29.83 -4.61 20.53
C PRO A 664 29.41 -3.18 20.15
N GLU A 665 30.22 -2.46 19.38
CA GLU A 665 29.95 -1.09 18.92
C GLU A 665 28.86 -1.02 17.83
N SER A 666 28.57 -2.15 17.17
CA SER A 666 27.56 -2.25 16.11
C SER A 666 26.17 -2.64 16.61
N ILE A 667 25.93 -2.73 17.94
CA ILE A 667 24.65 -3.14 18.53
C ILE A 667 23.45 -2.43 17.87
N GLY A 668 23.53 -1.13 17.59
CA GLY A 668 22.44 -0.39 16.93
C GLY A 668 22.10 -0.83 15.50
N GLY A 669 23.06 -1.41 14.76
CA GLY A 669 22.88 -1.98 13.43
C GLY A 669 22.43 -3.45 13.45
N ILE A 670 22.72 -4.17 14.54
CA ILE A 670 22.32 -5.56 14.77
C ILE A 670 20.80 -5.69 14.97
N LEU A 671 20.17 -4.70 15.62
CA LEU A 671 18.72 -4.62 15.91
C LEU A 671 17.81 -4.56 14.65
N ARG A 672 18.34 -4.83 13.46
CA ARG A 672 17.65 -4.61 12.17
C ARG A 672 17.69 -5.81 11.23
N LYS A 673 18.31 -6.92 11.66
CA LYS A 673 18.48 -8.10 10.79
C LYS A 673 17.31 -9.06 10.92
N GLN A 674 16.85 -9.56 9.78
CA GLN A 674 15.89 -10.64 9.70
C GLN A 674 16.60 -11.93 9.30
N SER A 675 16.12 -13.06 9.81
CA SER A 675 16.68 -14.35 9.44
C SER A 675 15.67 -15.46 9.68
N SER A 676 15.59 -16.40 8.75
CA SER A 676 14.86 -17.66 8.89
C SER A 676 15.78 -18.80 9.37
N ASP A 677 17.05 -18.49 9.67
CA ASP A 677 18.00 -19.40 10.31
C ASP A 677 17.61 -19.58 11.79
N PRO A 678 17.59 -20.81 12.33
CA PRO A 678 17.36 -21.06 13.75
C PRO A 678 18.24 -20.21 14.69
N LEU A 679 19.40 -19.75 14.20
CA LEU A 679 20.28 -18.81 14.89
C LEU A 679 19.57 -17.52 15.33
N PHE A 680 18.48 -17.13 14.67
CA PHE A 680 17.63 -15.99 15.01
C PHE A 680 17.23 -16.00 16.51
N TYR A 681 16.72 -17.12 17.01
CA TYR A 681 16.16 -17.18 18.37
C TYR A 681 17.24 -17.02 19.44
N VAL A 682 18.39 -17.66 19.26
CA VAL A 682 19.52 -17.57 20.21
C VAL A 682 20.23 -16.21 20.12
N HIS A 683 20.19 -15.57 18.94
CA HIS A 683 20.66 -14.21 18.74
C HIS A 683 19.76 -13.18 19.46
N HIS A 684 18.45 -13.26 19.25
CA HIS A 684 17.49 -12.38 19.92
C HIS A 684 17.42 -12.63 21.43
N ALA A 685 17.66 -13.86 21.90
CA ALA A 685 17.80 -14.13 23.33
C ALA A 685 19.00 -13.41 23.97
N GLN A 686 20.09 -13.18 23.22
CA GLN A 686 21.21 -12.37 23.67
C GLN A 686 20.88 -10.87 23.67
N LEU A 687 20.16 -10.37 22.65
CA LEU A 687 19.68 -8.99 22.66
C LEU A 687 18.75 -8.73 23.85
N ASP A 688 17.86 -9.67 24.13
CA ASP A 688 16.98 -9.60 25.29
C ASP A 688 17.75 -9.65 26.61
N ARG A 689 18.82 -10.46 26.71
CA ARG A 689 19.72 -10.46 27.86
C ARG A 689 20.43 -9.12 28.05
N LEU A 690 20.91 -8.49 26.98
CA LEU A 690 21.56 -7.18 27.06
C LEU A 690 20.58 -6.12 27.54
N TRP A 691 19.34 -6.14 27.03
CA TRP A 691 18.29 -5.26 27.52
C TRP A 691 17.94 -5.54 28.98
N TRP A 692 17.80 -6.81 29.36
CA TRP A 692 17.60 -7.22 30.76
C TRP A 692 18.71 -6.72 31.67
N ARG A 693 19.99 -6.87 31.29
CA ARG A 693 21.15 -6.35 32.06
C ARG A 693 21.05 -4.84 32.25
N TRP A 694 20.73 -4.12 31.17
CA TRP A 694 20.46 -2.69 31.23
C TRP A 694 19.31 -2.42 32.21
N GLN A 695 18.19 -3.14 32.15
CA GLN A 695 17.09 -2.97 33.11
C GLN A 695 17.53 -3.20 34.57
N GLN A 696 18.43 -4.16 34.83
CA GLN A 696 18.89 -4.48 36.19
C GLN A 696 19.83 -3.43 36.81
N GLU A 697 20.42 -2.50 36.05
CA GLU A 697 21.25 -1.43 36.64
C GLU A 697 20.39 -0.44 37.46
N ASN A 698 19.11 -0.27 37.13
CA ASN A 698 18.16 0.53 37.88
C ASN A 698 16.72 0.01 37.63
N PRO A 699 16.32 -1.11 38.24
CA PRO A 699 15.07 -1.79 37.92
C PRO A 699 13.83 -0.97 38.26
N ASP A 700 13.87 -0.14 39.31
CA ASP A 700 12.74 0.71 39.74
C ASP A 700 12.30 1.69 38.64
N VAL A 701 13.26 2.09 37.78
CA VAL A 701 13.03 3.03 36.68
C VAL A 701 12.97 2.29 35.34
N ARG A 702 13.97 1.47 35.03
CA ARG A 702 14.17 0.87 33.69
C ARG A 702 13.19 -0.24 33.34
N LEU A 703 12.48 -0.82 34.31
CA LEU A 703 11.33 -1.70 34.05
C LEU A 703 10.11 -0.92 33.55
N ARG A 704 10.14 0.42 33.60
CA ARG A 704 9.06 1.30 33.12
C ARG A 704 9.51 2.27 32.03
N GLU A 705 10.81 2.36 31.76
CA GLU A 705 11.34 3.18 30.67
C GLU A 705 11.04 2.53 29.32
N TYR A 706 10.13 3.16 28.59
CA TYR A 706 9.71 2.76 27.26
C TYR A 706 9.30 4.01 26.48
N HIS A 707 10.19 4.46 25.60
CA HIS A 707 10.10 5.76 24.92
C HIS A 707 10.60 5.65 23.48
N GLY A 708 10.17 6.59 22.63
CA GLY A 708 10.45 6.59 21.20
C GLY A 708 9.15 6.50 20.40
N LYS A 709 9.24 6.14 19.12
CA LYS A 709 8.07 5.85 18.28
C LYS A 709 7.48 4.51 18.71
N HIS A 710 6.17 4.41 18.93
CA HIS A 710 5.58 3.13 19.36
C HIS A 710 5.72 2.03 18.30
N MET A 711 5.58 2.37 17.02
CA MET A 711 5.81 1.48 15.86
C MET A 711 6.57 2.18 14.74
N TYR A 712 7.10 1.41 13.79
CA TYR A 712 7.72 1.92 12.56
C TYR A 712 6.76 2.88 11.85
N ASN A 713 7.25 4.04 11.43
CA ASN A 713 6.48 5.15 10.84
C ASN A 713 5.38 5.80 11.69
N SER A 714 5.22 5.43 12.96
CA SER A 714 4.30 6.15 13.85
C SER A 714 4.80 7.53 14.25
N THR A 715 3.86 8.48 14.41
CA THR A 715 4.08 9.79 15.04
C THR A 715 3.76 9.78 16.54
N GLY A 716 3.17 8.70 17.05
CA GLY A 716 2.83 8.52 18.46
C GLY A 716 4.03 8.16 19.33
N ASN A 717 4.10 8.79 20.51
CA ASN A 717 5.04 8.38 21.55
C ASN A 717 4.65 7.03 22.14
N ALA A 718 5.66 6.19 22.36
CA ALA A 718 5.54 4.88 22.96
C ALA A 718 5.06 4.95 24.41
N THR A 719 4.16 4.04 24.79
CA THR A 719 3.61 3.90 26.14
C THR A 719 3.57 2.43 26.56
N LEU A 720 3.60 2.16 27.87
CA LEU A 720 3.53 0.78 28.39
C LEU A 720 2.19 0.07 28.08
N ASP A 721 1.17 0.82 27.67
CA ASP A 721 -0.13 0.29 27.26
C ASP A 721 -0.19 -0.05 25.77
N ASP A 722 0.86 0.25 25.00
CA ASP A 722 0.94 -0.11 23.59
C ASP A 722 0.83 -1.63 23.43
N ILE A 723 0.04 -2.08 22.46
CA ILE A 723 -0.23 -3.50 22.23
C ILE A 723 0.84 -4.10 21.31
N LEU A 724 1.47 -5.17 21.79
CA LEU A 724 2.31 -6.05 20.99
C LEU A 724 1.39 -6.97 20.17
N MET A 725 1.26 -6.67 18.89
CA MET A 725 0.39 -7.41 17.97
C MET A 725 1.04 -8.74 17.54
N TYR A 726 0.23 -9.79 17.52
CA TYR A 726 0.52 -11.14 17.01
C TYR A 726 -0.55 -11.62 16.04
N GLY A 727 -1.64 -10.87 15.86
CA GLY A 727 -2.60 -11.09 14.76
C GLY A 727 -3.25 -12.47 14.80
N GLY A 728 -3.51 -12.99 16.00
CA GLY A 728 -4.07 -14.32 16.23
C GLY A 728 -3.05 -15.46 16.32
N PHE A 729 -1.77 -15.22 16.00
CA PHE A 729 -0.71 -16.23 16.16
C PHE A 729 -0.42 -16.53 17.64
N ALA A 730 -0.50 -15.50 18.47
CA ALA A 730 -0.47 -15.56 19.93
C ALA A 730 -1.39 -14.47 20.50
N GLU A 731 -1.56 -14.44 21.82
CA GLU A 731 -2.33 -13.38 22.50
C GLU A 731 -1.66 -12.03 22.28
N ASP A 732 -2.41 -11.03 21.81
CA ASP A 732 -2.01 -9.63 21.77
C ASP A 732 -1.94 -9.08 23.20
N ILE A 733 -0.78 -8.56 23.60
CA ILE A 733 -0.54 -8.13 25.00
C ILE A 733 0.04 -6.73 25.07
N PRO A 734 -0.29 -5.93 26.10
CA PRO A 734 0.37 -4.64 26.31
C PRO A 734 1.84 -4.82 26.66
N VAL A 735 2.68 -3.88 26.24
CA VAL A 735 4.12 -3.83 26.53
C VAL A 735 4.40 -4.01 28.02
N SER A 736 3.58 -3.43 28.89
CA SER A 736 3.67 -3.54 30.35
C SER A 736 3.78 -4.98 30.85
N ARG A 737 3.18 -5.96 30.16
CA ARG A 737 3.25 -7.38 30.56
C ARG A 737 4.61 -8.02 30.36
N VAL A 738 5.47 -7.46 29.51
CA VAL A 738 6.75 -8.08 29.12
C VAL A 738 7.98 -7.28 29.54
N MET A 739 7.79 -6.16 30.22
CA MET A 739 8.91 -5.35 30.69
C MET A 739 9.74 -6.05 31.77
N ASP A 740 9.11 -6.86 32.63
CA ASP A 740 9.77 -7.57 33.73
C ASP A 740 9.85 -9.08 33.45
N THR A 741 11.06 -9.58 33.17
CA THR A 741 11.29 -11.01 32.93
C THR A 741 11.00 -11.86 34.17
N LYS A 742 11.14 -11.30 35.38
CA LYS A 742 10.82 -11.96 36.65
C LYS A 742 9.39 -11.68 37.11
N GLY A 743 8.61 -10.94 36.31
CA GLY A 743 7.18 -10.75 36.52
C GLY A 743 6.43 -12.07 36.35
N GLY A 744 5.26 -12.19 36.99
CA GLY A 744 4.47 -13.42 36.98
C GLY A 744 4.05 -13.92 35.58
N PHE A 745 4.03 -13.04 34.57
CA PHE A 745 3.69 -13.39 33.19
C PHE A 745 4.84 -14.09 32.45
N LEU A 746 6.08 -13.62 32.60
CA LEU A 746 7.26 -14.16 31.89
C LEU A 746 8.03 -15.22 32.69
N CYS A 747 8.28 -14.95 33.98
CA CYS A 747 8.91 -15.84 34.95
C CYS A 747 10.23 -16.53 34.49
N TYR A 748 11.20 -15.74 34.00
CA TYR A 748 12.57 -16.20 33.70
C TYR A 748 13.66 -15.15 34.04
N THR A 749 14.92 -15.61 34.09
CA THR A 749 16.14 -14.81 34.31
C THR A 749 17.28 -15.33 33.42
N TYR A 750 18.40 -14.61 33.39
CA TYR A 750 19.63 -14.98 32.67
C TYR A 750 20.77 -15.40 33.58
#